data_AF-A0A350DBC9-F1
#
_entry.id   AF-A0A350DBC9-F1
#
_cell.length_a   1.000
_cell.length_b   1.000
_cell.length_c   1.000
_cell.angle_alpha   90.00
_cell.angle_beta   90.00
_cell.angle_gamma   90.00
#
_symmetry.space_group_name_H-M   'P 1'
#
loop_
_entity.id
_entity.type
_entity.pdbx_description
1 polymer ?
#
loop_
_entity_poly.entity_id
_entity_poly.type
_entity_poly.pdbx_seq_one_letter_code
_entity_poly.pdbx_strand_id
1 'polypeptide(L)'
;ENIRLSQNNIVDPENRYKQIFKIQVELPEDISEKDREGILRSIDRCTVKKVVQTGPEFQIEVVENIDEDAQALLMGAPEGSSTYIEGKDLPLEQTIANMSGILADLGMKIEIASWRNIVPHVWSLHIRDAASPMCFTNGKGATKESALCSALGEFIERLSCNFFYNDQFLGEEIANSEFVHYPNEKWFKPGPNDELPEGILDEHCLAIYNPEGELGGSNLIDTNSGREDRGIVSLPFVRQSDGETVYFPSNLIENLFLSNGMSAGNTLVEAQVQCLSEIFERAVKREILEQELTLPDVPQEVLAKYPNIVEGINALEAQGFPVLVKDASMGGQFPVMCVTLMNPRTGGVFASFGAHPSFEVALERSLTELLQGRSFEGFNDLPLPTFNSQTVSEPNNFVEHFIDSFGVVSWRFFSAKPDFEFSEWDFSGSNEEEANTLFGIFEQLGAEVYMAVHEDLGAPVCRILVPGYSEVYPIEDLIWDNTNKALDYREDILNLHRLDNDQLTDLVERLEESQMDDHTDIITLIGIEFDENTVWGQLTILELKLLVYLALGRHEEALDCVQMFLQYNDNTVERGLFYQAVNAVLEIELDDELALDDYLPNFKRMFGEATMEAVVGSVDGSVRFHGLTPTNMQLEGLDRHQRLIESYKKLHAARAAKAGIARM
;
A
#
# COMPACT_ATOMS: atom_id res chain seq x y z
N GLU A 1 -9.07 7.51 33.34
CA GLU A 1 -9.74 7.00 34.56
C GLU A 1 -10.93 7.84 35.07
N ASN A 2 -10.95 9.18 34.94
CA ASN A 2 -12.05 10.03 35.46
C ASN A 2 -13.09 10.50 34.42
N ILE A 3 -13.07 9.96 33.20
CA ILE A 3 -14.13 10.19 32.21
C ILE A 3 -15.13 9.04 32.34
N ARG A 4 -16.39 9.35 32.64
CA ARG A 4 -17.46 8.33 32.71
C ARG A 4 -18.43 8.54 31.58
N LEU A 5 -18.73 7.47 30.85
CA LEU A 5 -19.72 7.48 29.80
C LEU A 5 -20.88 6.58 30.22
N SER A 6 -22.09 7.10 30.15
CA SER A 6 -23.31 6.30 30.30
C SER A 6 -24.12 6.40 29.02
N GLN A 7 -24.57 5.24 28.52
CA GLN A 7 -25.46 5.15 27.37
C GLN A 7 -26.76 4.54 27.84
N ASN A 8 -27.86 5.25 27.59
CA ASN A 8 -29.20 4.75 27.80
C ASN A 8 -29.94 4.70 26.47
N ASN A 9 -30.65 3.60 26.23
CA ASN A 9 -31.54 3.48 25.10
C ASN A 9 -32.99 3.68 25.58
N ILE A 10 -33.63 4.76 25.14
CA ILE A 10 -35.01 5.07 25.48
C ILE A 10 -35.88 4.73 24.29
N VAL A 11 -36.65 3.65 24.40
CA VAL A 11 -37.60 3.21 23.37
C VAL A 11 -38.93 3.93 23.55
N ASP A 12 -39.45 4.55 22.48
CA ASP A 12 -40.77 5.18 22.49
C ASP A 12 -41.85 4.10 22.78
N PRO A 13 -42.72 4.29 23.81
CA PRO A 13 -43.73 3.30 24.19
C PRO A 13 -44.75 2.96 23.10
N GLU A 14 -44.97 3.89 22.15
CA GLU A 14 -45.93 3.73 21.07
C GLU A 14 -45.26 3.36 19.72
N ASN A 15 -43.94 3.46 19.61
CA ASN A 15 -43.18 3.08 18.42
C ASN A 15 -41.80 2.50 18.76
N ARG A 16 -41.70 1.16 18.77
CA ARG A 16 -40.45 0.42 19.09
C ARG A 16 -39.24 0.76 18.20
N TYR A 17 -39.46 1.37 17.04
CA TYR A 17 -38.40 1.76 16.10
C TYR A 17 -37.91 3.20 16.33
N LYS A 18 -38.63 3.99 17.13
CA LYS A 18 -38.21 5.34 17.53
C LYS A 18 -37.47 5.25 18.86
N GLN A 19 -36.15 5.20 18.77
CA GLN A 19 -35.27 5.03 19.91
C GLN A 19 -34.41 6.28 20.10
N ILE A 20 -34.28 6.75 21.34
CA ILE A 20 -33.38 7.83 21.70
C ILE A 20 -32.19 7.21 22.42
N PHE A 21 -31.04 7.20 21.75
CA PHE A 21 -29.76 6.88 22.37
C PHE A 21 -29.27 8.10 23.12
N LYS A 22 -29.45 8.10 24.45
CA LYS A 22 -28.99 9.16 25.34
C LYS A 22 -27.60 8.80 25.85
N ILE A 23 -26.58 9.44 25.31
CA ILE A 23 -25.20 9.34 25.77
C ILE A 23 -24.92 10.52 26.70
N GLN A 24 -24.41 10.24 27.89
CA GLN A 24 -24.00 11.24 28.86
C GLN A 24 -22.52 11.01 29.18
N VAL A 25 -21.71 12.06 29.04
CA VAL A 25 -20.27 12.02 29.29
C VAL A 25 -19.98 12.94 30.46
N GLU A 26 -19.45 12.37 31.53
CA GLU A 26 -18.88 13.07 32.67
C GLU A 26 -17.40 13.25 32.40
N LEU A 27 -16.94 14.50 32.35
CA LEU A 27 -15.54 14.86 32.15
C LEU A 27 -14.95 15.34 33.48
N PRO A 28 -13.66 15.05 33.77
CA PRO A 28 -12.98 15.48 34.98
C PRO A 28 -13.06 17.01 35.18
N GLU A 29 -13.04 17.48 36.42
CA GLU A 29 -13.06 18.92 36.73
C GLU A 29 -11.72 19.60 36.41
N ASP A 30 -10.63 18.85 36.41
CA ASP A 30 -9.24 19.29 36.17
C ASP A 30 -8.83 19.26 34.68
N ILE A 31 -9.70 18.79 33.79
CA ILE A 31 -9.43 18.80 32.34
C ILE A 31 -9.38 20.23 31.79
N SER A 32 -8.41 20.53 30.93
CA SER A 32 -8.28 21.85 30.31
C SER A 32 -9.51 22.18 29.44
N GLU A 33 -9.85 23.47 29.31
CA GLU A 33 -10.95 23.89 28.41
C GLU A 33 -10.69 23.48 26.97
N LYS A 34 -9.42 23.49 26.53
CA LYS A 34 -9.02 23.07 25.19
C LYS A 34 -9.35 21.59 24.96
N ASP A 35 -9.02 20.72 25.90
CA ASP A 35 -9.27 19.28 25.77
C ASP A 35 -10.76 18.97 25.93
N ARG A 36 -11.48 19.70 26.78
CA ARG A 36 -12.94 19.61 26.91
C ARG A 36 -13.63 19.94 25.58
N GLU A 37 -13.24 21.04 24.92
CA GLU A 37 -13.75 21.38 23.59
C GLU A 37 -13.35 20.34 22.55
N GLY A 38 -12.11 19.82 22.60
CA GLY A 38 -11.64 18.76 21.71
C GLY A 38 -12.50 17.50 21.79
N ILE A 39 -12.81 17.04 23.00
CA ILE A 39 -13.66 15.88 23.25
C ILE A 39 -15.09 16.12 22.75
N LEU A 40 -15.66 17.30 23.04
CA LEU A 40 -17.00 17.65 22.55
C LEU A 40 -17.06 17.70 21.02
N ARG A 41 -16.05 18.27 20.36
CA ARG A 41 -15.94 18.29 18.89
C ARG A 41 -15.80 16.87 18.33
N SER A 42 -15.05 15.99 18.97
CA SER A 42 -14.92 14.58 18.58
C SER A 42 -16.26 13.84 18.64
N ILE A 43 -17.03 14.04 19.72
CA ILE A 43 -18.38 13.44 19.89
C ILE A 43 -19.37 13.94 18.83
N ASP A 44 -19.29 15.21 18.43
CA ASP A 44 -20.13 15.75 17.35
C ASP A 44 -19.67 15.35 15.95
N ARG A 45 -18.41 14.94 15.80
CA ARG A 45 -17.83 14.45 14.54
C ARG A 45 -18.00 12.95 14.33
N CYS A 46 -18.46 12.20 15.33
CA CYS A 46 -18.70 10.76 15.21
C CYS A 46 -19.59 10.42 14.00
N THR A 47 -18.97 9.84 12.97
CA THR A 47 -19.61 9.53 11.68
C THR A 47 -20.78 8.56 11.85
N VAL A 48 -20.62 7.54 12.70
CA VAL A 48 -21.68 6.58 13.01
C VAL A 48 -22.90 7.28 13.62
N LYS A 49 -22.70 8.21 14.56
CA LYS A 49 -23.78 9.02 15.15
C LYS A 49 -24.49 9.85 14.07
N LYS A 50 -23.75 10.50 13.18
CA LYS A 50 -24.34 11.30 12.08
C LYS A 50 -25.13 10.45 11.10
N VAL A 51 -24.60 9.29 10.67
CA VAL A 51 -25.30 8.37 9.77
C VAL A 51 -26.63 7.93 10.39
N VAL A 52 -26.63 7.53 11.67
CA VAL A 52 -27.87 7.14 12.38
C VAL A 52 -28.84 8.32 12.54
N GLN A 53 -28.34 9.54 12.80
CA GLN A 53 -29.17 10.74 12.94
C GLN A 53 -29.80 11.21 11.63
N THR A 54 -29.09 11.09 10.52
CA THR A 54 -29.58 11.44 9.17
C THR A 54 -30.58 10.40 8.65
N GLY A 55 -30.58 9.19 9.23
CA GLY A 55 -31.45 8.09 8.84
C GLY A 55 -30.87 7.40 7.60
N PRO A 56 -30.11 6.30 7.75
CA PRO A 56 -29.59 5.58 6.60
C PRO A 56 -30.75 5.05 5.75
N GLU A 57 -30.64 5.20 4.44
CA GLU A 57 -31.58 4.60 3.52
C GLU A 57 -31.27 3.10 3.41
N PHE A 58 -32.24 2.26 3.76
CA PHE A 58 -32.13 0.82 3.55
C PHE A 58 -32.82 0.48 2.22
N GLN A 59 -32.04 0.38 1.16
CA GLN A 59 -32.51 -0.18 -0.10
C GLN A 59 -32.42 -1.70 0.01
N ILE A 60 -33.59 -2.35 0.08
CA ILE A 60 -33.70 -3.81 0.13
C ILE A 60 -34.19 -4.26 -1.23
N GLU A 61 -33.30 -4.85 -2.00
CA GLU A 61 -33.61 -5.49 -3.26
C GLU A 61 -33.63 -7.02 -3.07
N VAL A 62 -34.69 -7.66 -3.56
CA VAL A 62 -34.79 -9.13 -3.52
C VAL A 62 -34.34 -9.64 -4.87
N VAL A 63 -33.16 -10.23 -4.89
CA VAL A 63 -32.47 -10.69 -6.10
C VAL A 63 -32.50 -12.22 -6.15
N GLU A 64 -32.65 -12.82 -7.33
CA GLU A 64 -32.66 -14.28 -7.46
C GLU A 64 -31.26 -14.88 -7.21
N ASN A 65 -30.21 -14.12 -7.54
CA ASN A 65 -28.81 -14.45 -7.27
C ASN A 65 -28.00 -13.17 -6.98
N ILE A 66 -27.45 -13.05 -5.77
CA ILE A 66 -26.67 -11.87 -5.33
C ILE A 66 -25.40 -11.69 -6.16
N ASP A 67 -24.78 -12.79 -6.59
CA ASP A 67 -23.54 -12.74 -7.38
C ASP A 67 -23.78 -12.18 -8.79
N GLU A 68 -24.95 -12.44 -9.37
CA GLU A 68 -25.34 -11.92 -10.68
C GLU A 68 -25.72 -10.43 -10.62
N ASP A 69 -26.41 -10.00 -9.56
CA ASP A 69 -26.86 -8.61 -9.43
C ASP A 69 -25.75 -7.63 -8.99
N ALA A 70 -24.74 -8.09 -8.23
CA ALA A 70 -23.55 -7.28 -7.94
C ALA A 70 -22.78 -6.91 -9.23
N GLN A 71 -22.73 -7.83 -10.21
CA GLN A 71 -22.18 -7.54 -11.52
C GLN A 71 -23.11 -6.68 -12.38
N ALA A 72 -24.43 -6.85 -12.28
CA ALA A 72 -25.39 -5.99 -12.96
C ALA A 72 -25.30 -4.51 -12.52
N LEU A 73 -24.97 -4.24 -11.25
CA LEU A 73 -24.73 -2.88 -10.73
C LEU A 73 -23.48 -2.21 -11.34
N LEU A 74 -22.44 -3.00 -11.68
CA LEU A 74 -21.27 -2.54 -12.43
C LEU A 74 -21.59 -2.37 -13.92
N MET A 75 -22.46 -3.21 -14.47
CA MET A 75 -22.85 -3.25 -15.88
C MET A 75 -24.10 -2.42 -16.21
N GLY A 76 -24.52 -1.51 -15.33
CA GLY A 76 -25.63 -0.57 -15.56
C GLY A 76 -25.32 0.43 -16.68
N ALA A 77 -25.16 -0.05 -17.91
CA ALA A 77 -24.92 0.77 -19.08
C ALA A 77 -26.19 1.59 -19.39
N PRO A 78 -26.07 2.90 -19.63
CA PRO A 78 -27.12 3.62 -20.34
C PRO A 78 -27.20 3.01 -21.75
N GLU A 79 -28.29 2.33 -22.08
CA GLU A 79 -28.55 1.94 -23.47
C GLU A 79 -28.58 3.22 -24.33
N GLY A 80 -27.49 3.49 -25.09
CA GLY A 80 -27.45 4.51 -26.15
C GLY A 80 -26.51 5.72 -25.97
N SER A 81 -25.65 5.79 -24.94
CA SER A 81 -24.57 6.79 -24.88
C SER A 81 -23.19 6.21 -25.24
N SER A 82 -22.34 7.01 -25.87
CA SER A 82 -20.93 6.68 -26.11
C SER A 82 -20.08 7.88 -25.73
N THR A 83 -19.57 7.85 -24.51
CA THR A 83 -18.77 8.93 -23.94
C THR A 83 -17.31 8.69 -24.27
N TYR A 84 -16.70 9.56 -25.08
CA TYR A 84 -15.26 9.59 -25.31
C TYR A 84 -14.62 10.67 -24.45
N ILE A 85 -13.48 10.34 -23.86
CA ILE A 85 -12.59 11.29 -23.19
C ILE A 85 -11.23 11.29 -23.90
N GLU A 86 -10.48 12.37 -23.76
CA GLU A 86 -9.16 12.51 -24.37
C GLU A 86 -8.19 11.42 -23.88
N GLY A 87 -7.35 10.91 -24.77
CA GLY A 87 -6.41 9.82 -24.51
C GLY A 87 -7.02 8.41 -24.44
N LYS A 88 -8.35 8.23 -24.59
CA LYS A 88 -9.00 6.90 -24.57
C LYS A 88 -9.43 6.44 -25.95
N ASP A 89 -9.05 5.21 -26.30
CA ASP A 89 -9.35 4.61 -27.61
C ASP A 89 -10.78 4.04 -27.73
N LEU A 90 -11.43 3.77 -26.60
CA LEU A 90 -12.81 3.27 -26.52
C LEU A 90 -13.67 4.19 -25.64
N PRO A 91 -15.00 4.21 -25.88
CA PRO A 91 -15.90 4.94 -25.00
C PRO A 91 -15.93 4.31 -23.60
N LEU A 92 -16.20 5.13 -22.58
CA LEU A 92 -16.18 4.72 -21.18
C LEU A 92 -17.11 3.52 -20.92
N GLU A 93 -18.31 3.54 -21.48
CA GLU A 93 -19.30 2.49 -21.29
C GLU A 93 -18.82 1.14 -21.83
N GLN A 94 -18.13 1.13 -22.98
CA GLN A 94 -17.55 -0.07 -23.56
C GLN A 94 -16.34 -0.55 -22.77
N THR A 95 -15.51 0.37 -22.29
CA THR A 95 -14.36 0.07 -21.43
C THR A 95 -14.82 -0.64 -20.14
N ILE A 96 -15.83 -0.10 -19.46
CA ILE A 96 -16.42 -0.70 -18.25
C ILE A 96 -16.94 -2.11 -18.54
N ALA A 97 -17.69 -2.28 -19.64
CA ALA A 97 -18.25 -3.58 -20.00
C ALA A 97 -17.15 -4.62 -20.27
N ASN A 98 -16.11 -4.25 -21.03
CA ASN A 98 -14.99 -5.13 -21.33
C ASN A 98 -14.22 -5.53 -20.07
N MET A 99 -13.81 -4.56 -19.26
CA MET A 99 -13.00 -4.80 -18.06
C MET A 99 -13.78 -5.58 -17.00
N SER A 100 -15.06 -5.27 -16.81
CA SER A 100 -15.94 -6.03 -15.91
C SER A 100 -16.10 -7.48 -16.38
N GLY A 101 -16.24 -7.70 -17.69
CA GLY A 101 -16.30 -9.04 -18.28
C GLY A 101 -15.03 -9.85 -18.03
N ILE A 102 -13.84 -9.25 -18.20
CA ILE A 102 -12.55 -9.90 -17.91
C ILE A 102 -12.49 -10.38 -16.45
N LEU A 103 -12.83 -9.50 -15.50
CA LEU A 103 -12.79 -9.82 -14.08
C LEU A 103 -13.82 -10.90 -13.71
N ALA A 104 -15.01 -10.85 -14.33
CA ALA A 104 -16.04 -11.87 -14.18
C ALA A 104 -15.58 -13.25 -14.68
N ASP A 105 -14.97 -13.32 -15.86
CA ASP A 105 -14.48 -14.56 -16.47
C ASP A 105 -13.35 -15.20 -15.65
N LEU A 106 -12.55 -14.38 -14.94
CA LEU A 106 -11.54 -14.83 -13.97
C LEU A 106 -12.15 -15.30 -12.65
N GLY A 107 -13.44 -15.05 -12.40
CA GLY A 107 -14.11 -15.35 -11.14
C GLY A 107 -13.79 -14.37 -10.02
N MET A 108 -13.38 -13.14 -10.36
CA MET A 108 -13.21 -12.04 -9.41
C MET A 108 -14.57 -11.38 -9.13
N LYS A 109 -14.93 -11.24 -7.85
CA LYS A 109 -16.22 -10.68 -7.44
C LYS A 109 -16.02 -9.25 -7.02
N ILE A 110 -15.98 -8.34 -7.99
CA ILE A 110 -15.74 -6.93 -7.73
C ILE A 110 -16.96 -6.30 -7.07
N GLU A 111 -16.73 -5.64 -5.93
CA GLU A 111 -17.72 -4.78 -5.28
C GLU A 111 -17.19 -3.35 -5.15
N ILE A 112 -18.11 -2.38 -5.17
CA ILE A 112 -17.77 -0.98 -4.91
C ILE A 112 -17.94 -0.72 -3.42
N ALA A 113 -16.82 -0.51 -2.74
CA ALA A 113 -16.78 -0.29 -1.30
C ALA A 113 -17.06 1.17 -0.92
N SER A 114 -16.67 2.15 -1.75
CA SER A 114 -17.06 3.55 -1.54
C SER A 114 -17.00 4.41 -2.81
N TRP A 115 -17.79 5.49 -2.80
CA TRP A 115 -17.75 6.58 -3.79
C TRP A 115 -17.51 7.91 -3.10
N ARG A 116 -16.76 8.81 -3.74
CA ARG A 116 -16.57 10.18 -3.29
C ARG A 116 -16.63 11.16 -4.46
N ASN A 117 -17.23 12.31 -4.19
CA ASN A 117 -17.28 13.47 -5.06
C ASN A 117 -17.29 14.71 -4.17
N ILE A 118 -16.10 15.14 -3.74
CA ILE A 118 -15.95 16.22 -2.75
C ILE A 118 -15.96 17.62 -3.38
N VAL A 119 -15.63 17.75 -4.65
CA VAL A 119 -15.76 18.97 -5.45
C VAL A 119 -16.23 18.64 -6.87
N PRO A 120 -16.87 19.58 -7.61
CA PRO A 120 -17.32 19.33 -8.98
C PRO A 120 -16.21 18.77 -9.86
N HIS A 121 -16.57 17.83 -10.73
CA HIS A 121 -15.68 17.19 -11.69
C HIS A 121 -14.49 16.45 -11.08
N VAL A 122 -14.57 16.03 -9.81
CA VAL A 122 -13.56 15.17 -9.19
C VAL A 122 -14.22 14.02 -8.45
N TRP A 123 -14.19 12.85 -9.09
CA TRP A 123 -14.71 11.61 -8.56
C TRP A 123 -13.58 10.68 -8.15
N SER A 124 -13.81 9.96 -7.06
CA SER A 124 -13.04 8.75 -6.76
C SER A 124 -13.95 7.63 -6.30
N LEU A 125 -13.50 6.40 -6.50
CA LEU A 125 -14.13 5.21 -5.95
C LEU A 125 -13.09 4.23 -5.46
N HIS A 126 -13.51 3.37 -4.55
CA HIS A 126 -12.74 2.24 -4.06
C HIS A 126 -13.47 0.95 -4.42
N ILE A 127 -12.80 0.04 -5.13
CA ILE A 127 -13.31 -1.28 -5.49
C ILE A 127 -12.41 -2.38 -4.92
N ARG A 128 -12.98 -3.55 -4.66
CA ARG A 128 -12.23 -4.72 -4.17
C ARG A 128 -12.85 -6.04 -4.61
N ASP A 129 -12.08 -7.12 -4.58
CA ASP A 129 -12.64 -8.47 -4.67
C ASP A 129 -13.29 -8.85 -3.32
N ALA A 130 -14.59 -9.12 -3.33
CA ALA A 130 -15.33 -9.53 -2.15
C ALA A 130 -14.80 -10.85 -1.56
N ALA A 131 -14.19 -11.72 -2.38
CA ALA A 131 -13.58 -12.97 -1.92
C ALA A 131 -12.19 -12.77 -1.27
N SER A 132 -11.44 -11.75 -1.72
CA SER A 132 -10.13 -11.38 -1.20
C SER A 132 -10.04 -9.86 -1.06
N PRO A 133 -10.52 -9.28 0.06
CA PRO A 133 -10.60 -7.82 0.23
C PRO A 133 -9.26 -7.08 0.14
N MET A 134 -8.13 -7.79 0.21
CA MET A 134 -6.77 -7.24 0.02
C MET A 134 -6.47 -6.94 -1.45
N CYS A 135 -7.20 -7.54 -2.39
CA CYS A 135 -7.13 -7.17 -3.80
C CYS A 135 -8.10 -6.02 -4.05
N PHE A 136 -7.60 -4.78 -4.02
CA PHE A 136 -8.40 -3.57 -4.17
C PHE A 136 -7.68 -2.50 -4.99
N THR A 137 -8.45 -1.63 -5.64
CA THR A 137 -7.91 -0.46 -6.35
C THR A 137 -8.77 0.77 -6.12
N ASN A 138 -8.21 1.92 -6.45
CA ASN A 138 -8.92 3.19 -6.37
C ASN A 138 -9.02 3.80 -7.76
N GLY A 139 -10.22 4.16 -8.18
CA GLY A 139 -10.41 4.89 -9.44
C GLY A 139 -10.48 6.39 -9.20
N LYS A 140 -10.04 7.17 -10.18
CA LYS A 140 -10.17 8.62 -10.20
C LYS A 140 -10.59 9.11 -11.59
N GLY A 141 -11.33 10.22 -11.65
CA GLY A 141 -11.73 10.83 -12.93
C GLY A 141 -12.68 12.01 -12.79
N ALA A 142 -12.93 12.71 -13.90
CA ALA A 142 -13.82 13.87 -13.92
C ALA A 142 -15.31 13.51 -13.81
N THR A 143 -15.67 12.25 -14.07
CA THR A 143 -17.03 11.71 -13.99
C THR A 143 -17.06 10.42 -13.20
N LYS A 144 -18.27 10.00 -12.81
CA LYS A 144 -18.47 8.71 -12.13
C LYS A 144 -17.98 7.55 -13.00
N GLU A 145 -18.27 7.58 -14.29
CA GLU A 145 -17.94 6.53 -15.26
C GLU A 145 -16.43 6.47 -15.54
N SER A 146 -15.76 7.63 -15.67
CA SER A 146 -14.31 7.67 -15.88
C SER A 146 -13.54 7.19 -14.65
N ALA A 147 -14.01 7.53 -13.45
CA ALA A 147 -13.48 6.97 -12.22
C ALA A 147 -13.62 5.45 -12.20
N LEU A 148 -14.80 4.90 -12.53
CA LEU A 148 -15.01 3.44 -12.60
C LEU A 148 -14.09 2.75 -13.63
N CYS A 149 -13.93 3.34 -14.83
CA CYS A 149 -12.97 2.85 -15.82
C CYS A 149 -11.55 2.80 -15.24
N SER A 150 -11.13 3.88 -14.56
CA SER A 150 -9.82 3.96 -13.93
C SER A 150 -9.63 2.87 -12.86
N ALA A 151 -10.62 2.63 -12.00
CA ALA A 151 -10.52 1.59 -10.96
C ALA A 151 -10.40 0.18 -11.58
N LEU A 152 -11.24 -0.14 -12.55
CA LEU A 152 -11.25 -1.44 -13.22
C LEU A 152 -9.98 -1.67 -14.03
N GLY A 153 -9.49 -0.64 -14.72
CA GLY A 153 -8.23 -0.68 -15.46
C GLY A 153 -7.05 -0.94 -14.54
N GLU A 154 -6.95 -0.18 -13.44
CA GLU A 154 -5.92 -0.41 -12.42
C GLU A 154 -6.04 -1.82 -11.81
N PHE A 155 -7.25 -2.35 -11.61
CA PHE A 155 -7.41 -3.72 -11.07
C PHE A 155 -6.83 -4.77 -12.02
N ILE A 156 -7.10 -4.65 -13.33
CA ILE A 156 -6.55 -5.55 -14.36
C ILE A 156 -5.03 -5.36 -14.47
N GLU A 157 -4.54 -4.14 -14.38
CA GLU A 157 -3.12 -3.80 -14.35
C GLU A 157 -2.41 -4.50 -13.18
N ARG A 158 -2.89 -4.32 -11.95
CA ARG A 158 -2.33 -4.95 -10.74
C ARG A 158 -2.38 -6.47 -10.83
N LEU A 159 -3.49 -7.05 -11.30
CA LEU A 159 -3.60 -8.50 -11.52
C LEU A 159 -2.58 -9.00 -12.54
N SER A 160 -2.49 -8.33 -13.69
CA SER A 160 -1.61 -8.75 -14.78
C SER A 160 -0.14 -8.67 -14.38
N CYS A 161 0.22 -7.73 -13.50
CA CYS A 161 1.58 -7.57 -12.95
C CYS A 161 1.82 -8.31 -11.62
N ASN A 162 0.88 -9.17 -11.17
CA ASN A 162 0.93 -9.86 -9.86
C ASN A 162 1.06 -8.95 -8.64
N PHE A 163 0.76 -7.66 -8.76
CA PHE A 163 1.11 -6.68 -7.75
C PHE A 163 0.29 -6.80 -6.45
N PHE A 164 -0.91 -7.37 -6.48
CA PHE A 164 -1.65 -7.66 -5.25
C PHE A 164 -0.98 -8.70 -4.33
N TYR A 165 0.03 -9.39 -4.83
CA TYR A 165 0.63 -10.55 -4.20
C TYR A 165 2.15 -10.41 -4.04
N ASN A 166 2.70 -9.23 -4.36
CA ASN A 166 4.14 -8.98 -4.53
C ASN A 166 4.97 -9.32 -3.29
N ASP A 167 4.44 -9.10 -2.08
CA ASP A 167 5.20 -9.29 -0.84
C ASP A 167 4.80 -10.57 -0.08
N GLN A 168 3.84 -11.34 -0.61
CA GLN A 168 3.25 -12.47 0.09
C GLN A 168 3.77 -13.82 -0.39
N PHE A 169 4.00 -14.73 0.56
CA PHE A 169 4.32 -16.12 0.26
C PHE A 169 3.13 -16.83 -0.39
N LEU A 170 3.32 -17.40 -1.58
CA LEU A 170 2.23 -17.98 -2.38
C LEU A 170 1.89 -19.44 -1.98
N GLY A 171 2.56 -19.96 -0.95
CA GLY A 171 2.36 -21.31 -0.46
C GLY A 171 3.19 -22.35 -1.24
N GLU A 172 3.39 -23.50 -0.60
CA GLU A 172 4.21 -24.59 -1.16
C GLU A 172 3.66 -25.12 -2.49
N GLU A 173 2.33 -25.13 -2.69
CA GLU A 173 1.71 -25.62 -3.92
C GLU A 173 2.15 -24.83 -5.16
N ILE A 174 2.03 -23.50 -5.11
CA ILE A 174 2.41 -22.61 -6.21
C ILE A 174 3.93 -22.60 -6.37
N ALA A 175 4.69 -22.53 -5.27
CA ALA A 175 6.15 -22.56 -5.28
C ALA A 175 6.73 -23.80 -5.99
N ASN A 176 6.03 -24.95 -5.89
CA ASN A 176 6.40 -26.21 -6.53
C ASN A 176 5.84 -26.40 -7.95
N SER A 177 5.03 -25.47 -8.45
CA SER A 177 4.38 -25.62 -9.75
C SER A 177 5.32 -25.30 -10.92
N GLU A 178 4.89 -25.58 -12.16
CA GLU A 178 5.71 -25.37 -13.36
C GLU A 178 6.21 -23.93 -13.49
N PHE A 179 5.39 -22.96 -13.10
CA PHE A 179 5.75 -21.54 -13.00
C PHE A 179 5.14 -20.94 -11.74
N VAL A 180 5.85 -20.03 -11.07
CA VAL A 180 5.33 -19.30 -9.91
C VAL A 180 4.55 -18.09 -10.38
N HIS A 181 5.18 -17.22 -11.17
CA HIS A 181 4.68 -15.91 -11.56
C HIS A 181 4.03 -15.92 -12.94
N TYR A 182 4.77 -16.38 -13.95
CA TYR A 182 4.32 -16.41 -15.35
C TYR A 182 4.82 -17.62 -16.11
N PRO A 183 4.04 -18.19 -17.05
CA PRO A 183 4.48 -19.34 -17.87
C PRO A 183 5.78 -19.15 -18.67
N ASN A 184 6.19 -17.91 -18.93
CA ASN A 184 7.41 -17.56 -19.66
C ASN A 184 8.59 -17.15 -18.76
N GLU A 185 8.45 -17.29 -17.44
CA GLU A 185 9.54 -17.04 -16.48
C GLU A 185 10.69 -18.04 -16.69
N LYS A 186 11.89 -17.65 -16.23
CA LYS A 186 13.05 -18.54 -16.19
C LYS A 186 13.68 -18.54 -14.81
N TRP A 187 14.30 -19.66 -14.48
CA TRP A 187 15.00 -19.86 -13.21
C TRP A 187 16.49 -19.97 -13.46
N PHE A 188 17.27 -19.17 -12.74
CA PHE A 188 18.72 -19.11 -12.85
C PHE A 188 19.36 -19.47 -11.52
N LYS A 189 20.37 -20.34 -11.55
CA LYS A 189 21.12 -20.68 -10.34
C LYS A 189 22.24 -19.67 -10.09
N PRO A 190 22.39 -19.18 -8.85
CA PRO A 190 23.60 -18.45 -8.46
C PRO A 190 24.87 -19.23 -8.83
N GLY A 191 25.91 -18.51 -9.20
CA GLY A 191 27.23 -19.05 -9.45
C GLY A 191 27.95 -19.45 -8.15
N PRO A 192 29.18 -19.99 -8.26
CA PRO A 192 30.03 -20.24 -7.10
C PRO A 192 30.24 -18.97 -6.26
N ASN A 193 30.35 -19.10 -4.93
CA ASN A 193 30.52 -17.97 -4.01
C ASN A 193 29.45 -16.87 -4.14
N ASP A 194 28.22 -17.26 -4.48
CA ASP A 194 27.09 -16.36 -4.61
C ASP A 194 27.19 -15.35 -5.77
N GLU A 195 27.95 -15.68 -6.82
CA GLU A 195 28.04 -14.87 -8.03
C GLU A 195 26.69 -14.75 -8.76
N LEU A 196 26.41 -13.58 -9.34
CA LEU A 196 25.26 -13.37 -10.21
C LEU A 196 25.35 -14.28 -11.47
N PRO A 197 24.26 -14.94 -11.88
CA PRO A 197 24.26 -15.73 -13.10
C PRO A 197 24.34 -14.86 -14.36
N GLU A 198 25.10 -15.28 -15.38
CA GLU A 198 25.28 -14.54 -16.65
C GLU A 198 23.96 -14.31 -17.44
N GLY A 199 22.88 -15.01 -17.11
CA GLY A 199 21.62 -14.99 -17.87
C GLY A 199 20.59 -13.97 -17.40
N ILE A 200 20.89 -13.20 -16.35
CA ILE A 200 20.00 -12.16 -15.81
C ILE A 200 20.66 -10.80 -15.95
N LEU A 201 19.83 -9.78 -16.14
CA LEU A 201 20.24 -8.39 -16.37
C LEU A 201 21.20 -8.26 -17.58
N ASP A 202 21.43 -7.04 -18.04
CA ASP A 202 22.46 -6.77 -19.04
C ASP A 202 23.54 -5.85 -18.46
N GLU A 203 24.56 -5.51 -19.26
CA GLU A 203 25.67 -4.66 -18.83
C GLU A 203 25.20 -3.28 -18.32
N HIS A 204 24.14 -2.72 -18.92
CA HIS A 204 23.59 -1.44 -18.49
C HIS A 204 22.94 -1.56 -17.11
N CYS A 205 22.08 -2.56 -16.91
CA CYS A 205 21.45 -2.82 -15.62
C CYS A 205 22.48 -3.15 -14.53
N LEU A 206 23.50 -3.96 -14.83
CA LEU A 206 24.54 -4.33 -13.86
C LEU A 206 25.39 -3.12 -13.43
N ALA A 207 25.64 -2.17 -14.33
CA ALA A 207 26.33 -0.92 -13.97
C ALA A 207 25.53 -0.06 -12.97
N ILE A 208 24.20 -0.24 -12.90
CA ILE A 208 23.30 0.48 -12.01
C ILE A 208 23.07 -0.30 -10.70
N TYR A 209 22.73 -1.58 -10.79
CA TYR A 209 22.32 -2.38 -9.62
C TYR A 209 23.47 -3.09 -8.92
N ASN A 210 24.64 -3.20 -9.56
CA ASN A 210 25.81 -3.82 -8.95
C ASN A 210 27.10 -3.01 -9.19
N PRO A 211 27.12 -1.69 -8.89
CA PRO A 211 28.23 -0.81 -9.23
C PRO A 211 29.53 -1.21 -8.50
N GLU A 212 29.42 -1.68 -7.26
CA GLU A 212 30.56 -2.06 -6.41
C GLU A 212 30.82 -3.58 -6.35
N GLY A 213 30.01 -4.38 -7.05
CA GLY A 213 30.16 -5.84 -7.04
C GLY A 213 29.67 -6.55 -5.77
N GLU A 214 28.85 -5.87 -4.95
CA GLU A 214 28.34 -6.40 -3.68
C GLU A 214 27.05 -7.24 -3.84
N LEU A 215 26.30 -7.05 -4.94
CA LEU A 215 25.05 -7.78 -5.16
C LEU A 215 25.33 -9.25 -5.49
N GLY A 216 24.87 -10.13 -4.61
CA GLY A 216 24.98 -11.58 -4.73
C GLY A 216 23.73 -12.24 -5.32
N GLY A 217 23.86 -13.49 -5.74
CA GLY A 217 22.75 -14.28 -6.28
C GLY A 217 21.66 -14.57 -5.25
N SER A 218 22.03 -14.79 -3.98
CA SER A 218 21.07 -15.05 -2.90
C SER A 218 20.22 -13.84 -2.57
N ASN A 219 20.70 -12.62 -2.84
CA ASN A 219 19.91 -11.40 -2.71
C ASN A 219 18.71 -11.36 -3.67
N LEU A 220 18.72 -12.13 -4.76
CA LEU A 220 17.72 -12.03 -5.82
C LEU A 220 16.69 -13.17 -5.80
N ILE A 221 16.68 -14.01 -4.76
CA ILE A 221 15.65 -15.03 -4.57
C ILE A 221 14.34 -14.35 -4.20
N ASP A 222 13.23 -14.71 -4.86
CA ASP A 222 11.93 -14.10 -4.60
C ASP A 222 11.32 -14.62 -3.30
N THR A 223 10.66 -13.71 -2.58
CA THR A 223 9.98 -14.03 -1.32
C THR A 223 8.74 -14.88 -1.53
N ASN A 224 8.06 -14.72 -2.68
CA ASN A 224 6.79 -15.35 -3.00
C ASN A 224 6.90 -16.86 -3.13
N SER A 225 7.94 -17.34 -3.82
CA SER A 225 8.24 -18.77 -3.94
C SER A 225 9.01 -19.30 -2.73
N GLY A 226 9.97 -18.51 -2.22
CA GLY A 226 10.97 -18.96 -1.25
C GLY A 226 11.80 -20.17 -1.69
N ARG A 227 12.02 -20.34 -3.00
CA ARG A 227 12.70 -21.50 -3.58
C ARG A 227 14.17 -21.24 -3.89
N GLU A 228 14.99 -21.07 -2.86
CA GLU A 228 16.45 -21.00 -2.99
C GLU A 228 17.02 -22.21 -3.76
N ASP A 229 16.46 -23.40 -3.51
CA ASP A 229 16.80 -24.66 -4.17
C ASP A 229 16.41 -24.70 -5.65
N ARG A 230 15.53 -23.81 -6.14
CA ARG A 230 15.19 -23.63 -7.57
C ARG A 230 16.00 -22.50 -8.21
N GLY A 231 16.29 -21.44 -7.47
CA GLY A 231 17.16 -20.32 -7.88
C GLY A 231 16.42 -18.99 -7.99
N ILE A 232 16.96 -18.08 -8.79
CA ILE A 232 16.42 -16.75 -9.05
C ILE A 232 15.38 -16.86 -10.16
N VAL A 233 14.12 -16.59 -9.85
CA VAL A 233 13.07 -16.45 -10.87
C VAL A 233 13.19 -15.08 -11.55
N SER A 234 13.21 -15.08 -12.88
CA SER A 234 13.39 -13.87 -13.68
C SER A 234 12.41 -13.82 -14.84
N LEU A 235 11.93 -12.61 -15.09
CA LEU A 235 10.88 -12.28 -16.03
C LEU A 235 11.48 -11.68 -17.31
N PRO A 236 11.00 -12.05 -18.51
CA PRO A 236 11.51 -11.50 -19.75
C PRO A 236 10.96 -10.10 -20.01
N PHE A 237 11.87 -9.14 -20.23
CA PHE A 237 11.56 -7.79 -20.72
C PHE A 237 12.25 -7.55 -22.06
N VAL A 238 11.61 -6.80 -22.95
CA VAL A 238 12.16 -6.40 -24.25
C VAL A 238 12.79 -5.02 -24.12
N ARG A 239 14.10 -4.93 -24.36
CA ARG A 239 14.82 -3.66 -24.45
C ARG A 239 14.38 -2.92 -25.71
N GLN A 240 13.95 -1.67 -25.57
CA GLN A 240 13.31 -0.93 -26.65
C GLN A 240 14.29 -0.45 -27.73
N SER A 241 15.57 -0.23 -27.39
CA SER A 241 16.57 0.25 -28.34
C SER A 241 16.91 -0.75 -29.46
N ASP A 242 16.85 -2.06 -29.18
CA ASP A 242 17.24 -3.10 -30.15
C ASP A 242 16.33 -4.34 -30.21
N GLY A 243 15.35 -4.45 -29.30
CA GLY A 243 14.40 -5.57 -29.26
C GLY A 243 14.95 -6.83 -28.60
N GLU A 244 16.12 -6.78 -27.97
CA GLU A 244 16.68 -7.93 -27.25
C GLU A 244 15.89 -8.23 -25.97
N THR A 245 15.80 -9.52 -25.62
CA THR A 245 15.15 -9.95 -24.38
C THR A 245 16.15 -10.00 -23.24
N VAL A 246 15.88 -9.26 -22.17
CA VAL A 246 16.67 -9.24 -20.92
C VAL A 246 15.81 -9.81 -19.80
N TYR A 247 16.41 -10.66 -18.96
CA TYR A 247 15.72 -11.28 -17.83
C TYR A 247 15.94 -10.49 -16.55
N PHE A 248 14.87 -9.94 -15.97
CA PHE A 248 14.90 -9.21 -14.70
C PHE A 248 14.43 -10.11 -13.56
N PRO A 249 15.18 -10.26 -12.46
CA PRO A 249 14.72 -10.98 -11.28
C PRO A 249 13.40 -10.42 -10.73
N SER A 250 12.44 -11.28 -10.37
CA SER A 250 11.16 -10.82 -9.78
C SER A 250 11.41 -10.04 -8.49
N ASN A 251 12.32 -10.56 -7.64
CA ASN A 251 12.74 -9.91 -6.41
C ASN A 251 13.21 -8.46 -6.65
N LEU A 252 14.03 -8.22 -7.68
CA LEU A 252 14.54 -6.87 -8.00
C LEU A 252 13.40 -5.93 -8.40
N ILE A 253 12.46 -6.43 -9.23
CA ILE A 253 11.31 -5.64 -9.67
C ILE A 253 10.43 -5.26 -8.48
N GLU A 254 10.14 -6.23 -7.61
CA GLU A 254 9.28 -6.08 -6.43
C GLU A 254 9.92 -5.14 -5.40
N ASN A 255 11.22 -5.28 -5.11
CA ASN A 255 11.92 -4.42 -4.16
C ASN A 255 12.01 -2.98 -4.67
N LEU A 256 12.46 -2.76 -5.91
CA LEU A 256 12.86 -1.43 -6.34
C LEU A 256 11.75 -0.64 -7.04
N PHE A 257 10.89 -1.30 -7.82
CA PHE A 257 9.95 -0.60 -8.68
C PHE A 257 8.53 -0.58 -8.12
N LEU A 258 8.16 -1.52 -7.25
CA LEU A 258 6.80 -1.70 -6.73
C LEU A 258 5.75 -1.51 -7.84
N SER A 259 4.88 -0.50 -7.69
CA SER A 259 3.83 -0.21 -8.64
C SER A 259 4.25 0.67 -9.81
N ASN A 260 5.49 1.16 -9.85
CA ASN A 260 5.91 2.14 -10.83
C ASN A 260 6.15 1.62 -12.23
N GLY A 261 5.43 2.17 -13.20
CA GLY A 261 5.57 1.78 -14.61
C GLY A 261 4.74 0.55 -14.96
N MET A 262 3.54 0.37 -14.42
CA MET A 262 2.56 -0.55 -15.01
C MET A 262 1.34 0.21 -15.52
N SER A 263 0.69 -0.34 -16.54
CA SER A 263 -0.52 0.24 -17.11
C SER A 263 -1.39 -0.78 -17.83
N ALA A 264 -2.70 -0.71 -17.63
CA ALA A 264 -3.68 -1.33 -18.51
C ALA A 264 -4.34 -0.30 -19.43
N GLY A 265 -4.64 -0.71 -20.66
CA GLY A 265 -5.32 0.15 -21.65
C GLY A 265 -6.31 -0.63 -22.49
N ASN A 266 -7.14 0.09 -23.24
CA ASN A 266 -7.97 -0.53 -24.28
C ASN A 266 -7.12 -1.06 -25.45
N THR A 267 -5.99 -0.41 -25.70
CA THR A 267 -4.96 -0.82 -26.65
C THR A 267 -3.60 -0.80 -25.96
N LEU A 268 -2.60 -1.48 -26.54
CA LEU A 268 -1.24 -1.47 -26.00
C LEU A 268 -0.64 -0.07 -26.01
N VAL A 269 -0.88 0.73 -27.07
CA VAL A 269 -0.36 2.10 -27.16
C VAL A 269 -1.01 3.02 -26.14
N GLU A 270 -2.30 2.86 -25.84
CA GLU A 270 -2.96 3.57 -24.74
C GLU A 270 -2.29 3.25 -23.39
N ALA A 271 -2.01 1.96 -23.14
CA ALA A 271 -1.32 1.52 -21.93
C ALA A 271 0.11 2.10 -21.86
N GLN A 272 0.85 2.09 -22.97
CA GLN A 272 2.20 2.65 -23.05
C GLN A 272 2.22 4.14 -22.71
N VAL A 273 1.29 4.93 -23.27
CA VAL A 273 1.20 6.37 -22.99
C VAL A 273 0.99 6.62 -21.50
N GLN A 274 0.03 5.94 -20.86
CA GLN A 274 -0.21 6.12 -19.43
C GLN A 274 1.00 5.64 -18.60
N CYS A 275 1.59 4.50 -18.96
CA CYS A 275 2.72 3.91 -18.25
C CYS A 275 3.93 4.85 -18.24
N LEU A 276 4.32 5.34 -19.42
CA LEU A 276 5.44 6.27 -19.59
C LEU A 276 5.15 7.61 -18.92
N SER A 277 3.92 8.11 -19.02
CA SER A 277 3.50 9.33 -18.33
C SER A 277 3.67 9.19 -16.82
N GLU A 278 3.23 8.08 -16.24
CA GLU A 278 3.36 7.82 -14.81
C GLU A 278 4.82 7.70 -14.34
N ILE A 279 5.69 7.11 -15.17
CA ILE A 279 7.14 7.11 -14.91
C ILE A 279 7.69 8.55 -14.89
N PHE A 280 7.32 9.38 -15.87
CA PHE A 280 7.71 10.80 -15.87
C PHE A 280 7.15 11.55 -14.67
N GLU A 281 5.88 11.32 -14.31
CA GLU A 281 5.23 11.95 -13.15
C GLU A 281 6.07 11.74 -11.89
N ARG A 282 6.46 10.49 -11.59
CA ARG A 282 7.20 10.14 -10.38
C ARG A 282 8.65 10.58 -10.41
N ALA A 283 9.34 10.40 -11.54
CA ALA A 283 10.74 10.78 -11.64
C ALA A 283 10.92 12.31 -11.60
N VAL A 284 10.06 13.05 -12.30
CA VAL A 284 10.05 14.52 -12.28
C VAL A 284 9.60 15.04 -10.92
N LYS A 285 8.59 14.42 -10.28
CA LYS A 285 8.22 14.70 -8.88
C LYS A 285 9.41 14.55 -7.95
N ARG A 286 10.14 13.43 -8.02
CA ARG A 286 11.35 13.18 -7.21
C ARG A 286 12.37 14.29 -7.40
N GLU A 287 12.73 14.56 -8.65
CA GLU A 287 13.73 15.57 -9.00
C GLU A 287 13.36 16.96 -8.48
N ILE A 288 12.10 17.38 -8.68
CA ILE A 288 11.61 18.69 -8.22
C ILE A 288 11.67 18.80 -6.70
N LEU A 289 11.27 17.76 -5.98
CA LEU A 289 11.21 17.78 -4.53
C LEU A 289 12.61 17.70 -3.91
N GLU A 290 13.43 16.72 -4.31
CA GLU A 290 14.78 16.50 -3.77
C GLU A 290 15.73 17.66 -4.06
N GLN A 291 15.66 18.25 -5.26
CA GLN A 291 16.47 19.41 -5.63
C GLN A 291 15.86 20.74 -5.16
N GLU A 292 14.71 20.70 -4.48
CA GLU A 292 13.97 21.86 -3.96
C GLU A 292 13.66 22.92 -5.03
N LEU A 293 13.33 22.48 -6.26
CA LEU A 293 13.11 23.35 -7.41
C LEU A 293 11.86 24.23 -7.24
N THR A 294 11.95 25.48 -7.69
CA THR A 294 10.81 26.41 -7.71
C THR A 294 10.17 26.44 -9.09
N LEU A 295 8.97 25.88 -9.20
CA LEU A 295 8.23 25.83 -10.46
C LEU A 295 7.45 27.13 -10.75
N PRO A 296 7.33 27.55 -12.02
CA PRO A 296 6.51 28.67 -12.42
C PRO A 296 5.01 28.37 -12.24
N ASP A 297 4.25 29.39 -11.84
CA ASP A 297 2.79 29.30 -11.77
C ASP A 297 2.18 29.30 -13.18
N VAL A 298 1.09 28.55 -13.36
CA VAL A 298 0.32 28.60 -14.61
C VAL A 298 -0.46 29.91 -14.68
N PRO A 299 -0.32 30.71 -15.75
CA PRO A 299 -1.06 31.96 -15.90
C PRO A 299 -2.58 31.75 -15.89
N GLN A 300 -3.33 32.68 -15.28
CA GLN A 300 -4.78 32.55 -15.15
C GLN A 300 -5.49 32.49 -16.50
N GLU A 301 -4.97 33.18 -17.52
CA GLU A 301 -5.48 33.15 -18.89
C GLU A 301 -5.31 31.78 -19.57
N VAL A 302 -4.33 30.98 -19.15
CA VAL A 302 -4.15 29.59 -19.60
C VAL A 302 -5.14 28.70 -18.86
N LEU A 303 -5.22 28.79 -17.53
CA LEU A 303 -6.19 28.02 -16.73
C LEU A 303 -7.64 28.27 -17.17
N ALA A 304 -7.98 29.49 -17.60
CA ALA A 304 -9.31 29.84 -18.08
C ALA A 304 -9.77 29.05 -19.32
N LYS A 305 -8.86 28.35 -20.01
CA LYS A 305 -9.19 27.43 -21.12
C LYS A 305 -9.86 26.14 -20.62
N TYR A 306 -9.70 25.79 -19.34
CA TYR A 306 -10.16 24.54 -18.74
C TYR A 306 -11.21 24.79 -17.63
N PRO A 307 -12.43 25.20 -18.00
CA PRO A 307 -13.42 25.70 -17.04
C PRO A 307 -13.86 24.67 -15.99
N ASN A 308 -13.90 23.37 -16.32
CA ASN A 308 -14.28 22.32 -15.39
C ASN A 308 -13.22 22.15 -14.28
N ILE A 309 -11.93 22.15 -14.64
CA ILE A 309 -10.82 22.09 -13.69
C ILE A 309 -10.82 23.34 -12.81
N VAL A 310 -11.02 24.52 -13.40
CA VAL A 310 -11.11 25.79 -12.66
C VAL A 310 -12.30 25.78 -11.67
N GLU A 311 -13.43 25.19 -12.04
CA GLU A 311 -14.57 25.02 -11.13
C GLU A 311 -14.21 24.14 -9.92
N GLY A 312 -13.52 23.01 -10.15
CA GLY A 312 -13.01 22.14 -9.09
C GLY A 312 -12.03 22.85 -8.14
N ILE A 313 -11.09 23.61 -8.70
CA ILE A 313 -10.13 24.41 -7.93
C ILE A 313 -10.85 25.47 -7.08
N ASN A 314 -11.76 26.25 -7.69
CA ASN A 314 -12.51 27.29 -6.99
C ASN A 314 -13.37 26.69 -5.85
N ALA A 315 -13.90 25.48 -6.02
CA ALA A 315 -14.65 24.80 -4.99
C ALA A 315 -13.76 24.41 -3.79
N LEU A 316 -12.51 23.97 -4.02
CA LEU A 316 -11.53 23.75 -2.94
C LEU A 316 -11.18 25.05 -2.21
N GLU A 317 -10.91 26.12 -2.96
CA GLU A 317 -10.61 27.43 -2.37
C GLU A 317 -11.77 27.97 -1.53
N ALA A 318 -13.01 27.76 -1.98
CA ALA A 318 -14.21 28.12 -1.22
C ALA A 318 -14.35 27.36 0.10
N GLN A 319 -13.75 26.17 0.24
CA GLN A 319 -13.64 25.41 1.50
C GLN A 319 -12.45 25.87 2.38
N GLY A 320 -11.74 26.92 1.95
CA GLY A 320 -10.62 27.51 2.67
C GLY A 320 -9.30 26.78 2.45
N PHE A 321 -9.15 26.05 1.33
CA PHE A 321 -7.90 25.42 0.92
C PHE A 321 -7.33 26.14 -0.31
N PRO A 322 -6.37 27.07 -0.15
CA PRO A 322 -5.68 27.68 -1.28
C PRO A 322 -5.01 26.62 -2.15
N VAL A 323 -5.10 26.79 -3.48
CA VAL A 323 -4.52 25.87 -4.45
C VAL A 323 -3.50 26.61 -5.32
N LEU A 324 -2.34 26.00 -5.52
CA LEU A 324 -1.31 26.47 -6.44
C LEU A 324 -1.23 25.51 -7.62
N VAL A 325 -1.33 26.05 -8.83
CA VAL A 325 -1.16 25.29 -10.06
C VAL A 325 0.16 25.69 -10.71
N LYS A 326 1.07 24.73 -10.84
CA LYS A 326 2.45 24.93 -11.28
C LYS A 326 2.75 24.07 -12.50
N ASP A 327 3.48 24.65 -13.45
CA ASP A 327 4.05 23.93 -14.59
C ASP A 327 5.29 23.16 -14.12
N ALA A 328 5.19 21.84 -14.11
CA ALA A 328 6.24 20.93 -13.67
C ALA A 328 7.06 20.36 -14.85
N SER A 329 6.94 20.95 -16.04
CA SER A 329 7.65 20.47 -17.24
C SER A 329 9.14 20.73 -17.27
N MET A 330 9.68 21.46 -16.28
CA MET A 330 11.07 21.88 -16.20
C MET A 330 11.54 22.61 -17.48
N GLY A 331 10.74 23.58 -17.93
CA GLY A 331 11.01 24.37 -19.13
C GLY A 331 10.51 23.73 -20.43
N GLY A 332 9.42 22.95 -20.35
CA GLY A 332 8.82 22.28 -21.51
C GLY A 332 9.49 20.97 -21.91
N GLN A 333 10.31 20.38 -21.04
CA GLN A 333 11.01 19.11 -21.30
C GLN A 333 10.12 17.90 -21.03
N PHE A 334 9.27 17.97 -20.01
CA PHE A 334 8.44 16.85 -19.56
C PHE A 334 6.94 17.19 -19.54
N PRO A 335 6.05 16.22 -19.83
CA PRO A 335 4.61 16.45 -19.85
C PRO A 335 3.98 16.33 -18.44
N VAL A 336 4.46 17.14 -17.49
CA VAL A 336 4.10 17.02 -16.06
C VAL A 336 3.54 18.33 -15.51
N MET A 337 2.46 18.21 -14.73
CA MET A 337 1.79 19.29 -14.00
C MET A 337 1.84 19.05 -12.49
N CYS A 338 1.79 20.12 -11.71
CA CYS A 338 1.66 20.04 -10.26
C CYS A 338 0.51 20.91 -9.75
N VAL A 339 -0.37 20.32 -8.93
CA VAL A 339 -1.44 20.99 -8.20
C VAL A 339 -1.17 20.79 -6.72
N THR A 340 -0.89 21.88 -6.01
CA THR A 340 -0.56 21.86 -4.58
C THR A 340 -1.68 22.48 -3.76
N LEU A 341 -2.19 21.73 -2.79
CA LEU A 341 -3.15 22.21 -1.80
C LEU A 341 -2.41 22.71 -0.55
N MET A 342 -2.86 23.85 -0.02
CA MET A 342 -2.41 24.37 1.27
C MET A 342 -3.56 24.30 2.27
N ASN A 343 -3.28 23.92 3.52
CA ASN A 343 -4.25 23.97 4.60
C ASN A 343 -3.89 25.07 5.62
N PRO A 344 -4.49 26.28 5.53
CA PRO A 344 -4.21 27.38 6.45
C PRO A 344 -4.58 27.10 7.91
N ARG A 345 -5.38 26.05 8.17
CA ARG A 345 -5.80 25.70 9.53
C ARG A 345 -4.72 24.94 10.31
N THR A 346 -3.88 24.19 9.61
CA THR A 346 -2.83 23.35 10.21
C THR A 346 -1.43 23.74 9.76
N GLY A 347 -1.30 24.46 8.65
CA GLY A 347 -0.03 24.81 8.02
C GLY A 347 0.53 23.73 7.10
N GLY A 348 -0.17 22.61 6.96
CA GLY A 348 0.25 21.49 6.11
C GLY A 348 -0.02 21.74 4.63
N VAL A 349 0.74 21.03 3.78
CA VAL A 349 0.64 21.12 2.31
C VAL A 349 0.59 19.73 1.69
N PHE A 350 0.04 19.63 0.49
CA PHE A 350 0.01 18.41 -0.31
C PHE A 350 0.30 18.75 -1.76
N ALA A 351 1.45 18.31 -2.27
CA ALA A 351 1.86 18.55 -3.66
C ALA A 351 1.52 17.32 -4.52
N SER A 352 0.43 17.44 -5.29
CA SER A 352 0.02 16.41 -6.23
C SER A 352 0.67 16.64 -7.58
N PHE A 353 1.08 15.57 -8.27
CA PHE A 353 1.64 15.62 -9.61
C PHE A 353 0.77 14.82 -10.55
N GLY A 354 0.76 15.18 -11.82
CA GLY A 354 0.03 14.47 -12.85
C GLY A 354 0.74 14.61 -14.18
N ALA A 355 0.87 13.53 -14.92
CA ALA A 355 1.49 13.54 -16.24
C ALA A 355 0.57 12.97 -17.33
N HIS A 356 0.63 13.58 -18.50
CA HIS A 356 0.01 13.13 -19.75
C HIS A 356 0.51 14.02 -20.89
N PRO A 357 0.67 13.51 -22.13
CA PRO A 357 1.07 14.34 -23.29
C PRO A 357 0.21 15.59 -23.52
N SER A 358 -1.09 15.49 -23.22
CA SER A 358 -2.03 16.61 -23.17
C SER A 358 -1.95 17.40 -21.86
N PHE A 359 -1.76 18.71 -21.97
CA PHE A 359 -1.71 19.65 -20.86
C PHE A 359 -2.98 19.60 -19.98
N GLU A 360 -4.16 19.52 -20.61
CA GLU A 360 -5.45 19.46 -19.91
C GLU A 360 -5.55 18.20 -19.06
N VAL A 361 -5.23 17.06 -19.66
CA VAL A 361 -5.32 15.75 -19.01
C VAL A 361 -4.30 15.63 -17.88
N ALA A 362 -3.07 16.15 -18.05
CA ALA A 362 -2.07 16.16 -16.98
C ALA A 362 -2.52 17.01 -15.78
N LEU A 363 -3.12 18.18 -16.04
CA LEU A 363 -3.68 19.05 -15.02
C LEU A 363 -4.88 18.40 -14.29
N GLU A 364 -5.80 17.77 -15.04
CA GLU A 364 -6.94 17.03 -14.48
C GLU A 364 -6.46 15.86 -13.60
N ARG A 365 -5.47 15.09 -14.06
CA ARG A 365 -4.89 13.96 -13.30
C ARG A 365 -4.28 14.44 -11.99
N SER A 366 -3.55 15.55 -12.01
CA SER A 366 -2.97 16.14 -10.80
C SER A 366 -4.04 16.58 -9.79
N LEU A 367 -5.13 17.20 -10.27
CA LEU A 367 -6.24 17.62 -9.41
C LEU A 367 -7.08 16.45 -8.87
N THR A 368 -7.32 15.42 -9.69
CA THR A 368 -8.11 14.25 -9.27
C THR A 368 -7.35 13.36 -8.29
N GLU A 369 -6.02 13.24 -8.45
CA GLU A 369 -5.13 12.54 -7.51
C GLU A 369 -5.14 13.20 -6.13
N LEU A 370 -5.08 14.54 -6.08
CA LEU A 370 -5.12 15.33 -4.84
C LEU A 370 -6.29 14.95 -3.91
N LEU A 371 -7.41 14.52 -4.50
CA LEU A 371 -8.68 14.29 -3.83
C LEU A 371 -9.08 12.81 -3.74
N GLN A 372 -8.29 11.91 -4.33
CA GLN A 372 -8.60 10.48 -4.39
C GLN A 372 -8.65 9.87 -2.99
N GLY A 373 -9.77 9.22 -2.62
CA GLY A 373 -9.89 8.53 -1.33
C GLY A 373 -9.86 9.44 -0.09
N ARG A 374 -9.79 10.78 -0.27
CA ARG A 374 -9.63 11.75 0.82
C ARG A 374 -10.94 12.44 1.20
N SER A 375 -10.97 12.99 2.40
CA SER A 375 -12.04 13.88 2.88
C SER A 375 -11.41 15.19 3.31
N PHE A 376 -12.20 16.25 3.48
CA PHE A 376 -11.67 17.52 3.94
C PHE A 376 -11.04 17.43 5.35
N GLU A 377 -11.52 16.52 6.19
CA GLU A 377 -10.93 16.24 7.50
C GLU A 377 -9.54 15.60 7.38
N GLY A 378 -9.34 14.72 6.41
CA GLY A 378 -8.05 14.06 6.18
C GLY A 378 -6.93 15.04 5.80
N PHE A 379 -7.26 16.23 5.30
CA PHE A 379 -6.26 17.27 5.03
C PHE A 379 -5.72 17.97 6.30
N ASN A 380 -6.22 17.65 7.49
CA ASN A 380 -5.68 18.24 8.72
C ASN A 380 -4.35 17.62 9.14
N ASP A 381 -4.07 16.40 8.67
CA ASP A 381 -2.86 15.65 9.06
C ASP A 381 -1.72 15.81 8.04
N LEU A 382 -1.87 16.76 7.10
CA LEU A 382 -0.85 17.04 6.08
C LEU A 382 0.49 17.49 6.70
N PRO A 383 1.63 17.04 6.14
CA PRO A 383 2.96 17.39 6.60
C PRO A 383 3.21 18.89 6.48
N LEU A 384 3.99 19.42 7.43
CA LEU A 384 4.43 20.81 7.41
C LEU A 384 5.62 20.96 6.44
N PRO A 385 5.59 21.97 5.55
CA PRO A 385 6.76 22.25 4.73
C PRO A 385 7.94 22.76 5.58
N THR A 386 9.17 22.53 5.11
CA THR A 386 10.41 22.81 5.86
C THR A 386 11.46 23.55 5.01
N PHE A 387 12.40 24.24 5.66
CA PHE A 387 13.62 24.72 4.99
C PHE A 387 14.81 23.76 5.16
N ASN A 388 14.63 22.68 5.93
CA ASN A 388 15.67 21.69 6.15
C ASN A 388 15.83 20.79 4.92
N SER A 389 16.81 21.11 4.09
CA SER A 389 17.13 20.35 2.87
C SER A 389 17.44 18.88 3.16
N GLN A 390 18.02 18.56 4.33
CA GLN A 390 18.30 17.16 4.69
C GLN A 390 17.03 16.34 4.89
N THR A 391 15.97 16.92 5.45
CA THR A 391 14.68 16.22 5.60
C THR A 391 14.00 16.00 4.24
N VAL A 392 14.16 16.94 3.30
CA VAL A 392 13.52 16.87 1.99
C VAL A 392 14.23 15.88 1.05
N SER A 393 15.56 15.80 1.14
CA SER A 393 16.41 14.94 0.28
C SER A 393 16.74 13.58 0.89
N GLU A 394 16.17 13.26 2.05
CA GLU A 394 16.33 11.93 2.64
C GLU A 394 15.51 10.91 1.83
N PRO A 395 16.05 9.71 1.52
CA PRO A 395 15.39 8.77 0.61
C PRO A 395 13.98 8.35 1.03
N ASN A 396 13.72 8.12 2.33
CA ASN A 396 12.40 7.74 2.82
C ASN A 396 11.36 8.85 2.60
N ASN A 397 11.75 10.12 2.55
CA ASN A 397 10.84 11.20 2.18
C ASN A 397 10.23 10.97 0.78
N PHE A 398 11.02 10.49 -0.19
CA PHE A 398 10.47 10.16 -1.51
C PHE A 398 9.55 8.93 -1.47
N VAL A 399 9.89 7.93 -0.65
CA VAL A 399 9.03 6.76 -0.41
C VAL A 399 7.68 7.18 0.17
N GLU A 400 7.65 8.07 1.16
CA GLU A 400 6.41 8.68 1.68
C GLU A 400 5.65 9.45 0.59
N HIS A 401 6.37 10.19 -0.26
CA HIS A 401 5.76 10.85 -1.42
C HIS A 401 5.16 9.87 -2.43
N PHE A 402 5.73 8.67 -2.56
CA PHE A 402 5.25 7.63 -3.47
C PHE A 402 4.03 6.89 -2.91
N ILE A 403 4.04 6.53 -1.63
CA ILE A 403 3.00 5.71 -0.99
C ILE A 403 1.66 6.46 -0.94
N ASP A 404 1.67 7.70 -0.44
CA ASP A 404 0.43 8.46 -0.24
C ASP A 404 0.58 9.99 -0.43
N SER A 405 1.76 10.46 -0.84
CA SER A 405 2.09 11.89 -0.97
C SER A 405 2.09 12.67 0.35
N PHE A 406 2.33 12.02 1.50
CA PHE A 406 2.53 12.66 2.80
C PHE A 406 3.98 13.02 3.13
N GLY A 407 4.89 12.85 2.17
CA GLY A 407 6.26 13.32 2.33
C GLY A 407 6.33 14.84 2.52
N VAL A 408 7.41 15.29 3.14
CA VAL A 408 7.70 16.70 3.41
C VAL A 408 8.10 17.43 2.12
N VAL A 409 7.62 18.67 1.97
CA VAL A 409 7.93 19.57 0.84
C VAL A 409 8.76 20.75 1.34
N SER A 410 9.70 21.24 0.52
CA SER A 410 10.48 22.43 0.87
C SER A 410 9.63 23.71 0.81
N TRP A 411 9.88 24.66 1.72
CA TRP A 411 9.35 26.03 1.59
C TRP A 411 9.85 26.74 0.32
N ARG A 412 10.99 26.31 -0.25
CA ARG A 412 11.55 26.88 -1.47
C ARG A 412 10.65 26.66 -2.68
N PHE A 413 9.96 25.52 -2.74
CA PHE A 413 8.96 25.20 -3.77
C PHE A 413 7.88 26.29 -3.94
N PHE A 414 7.58 27.03 -2.86
CA PHE A 414 6.58 28.10 -2.82
C PHE A 414 7.13 29.51 -3.10
N SER A 415 8.39 29.62 -3.54
CA SER A 415 8.99 30.90 -3.92
C SER A 415 8.27 31.52 -5.12
N ALA A 416 8.11 32.85 -5.10
CA ALA A 416 7.56 33.61 -6.23
C ALA A 416 8.57 33.84 -7.37
N LYS A 417 9.83 33.44 -7.17
CA LYS A 417 10.87 33.49 -8.20
C LYS A 417 11.11 32.06 -8.70
N PRO A 418 10.57 31.68 -9.87
CA PRO A 418 10.76 30.34 -10.41
C PRO A 418 12.17 30.17 -10.98
N ASP A 419 12.62 28.91 -11.01
CA ASP A 419 13.89 28.51 -11.61
C ASP A 419 13.76 28.29 -13.12
N PHE A 420 12.52 28.12 -13.62
CA PHE A 420 12.17 27.96 -15.01
C PHE A 420 11.19 29.04 -15.49
N GLU A 421 11.18 29.30 -16.79
CA GLU A 421 10.09 30.05 -17.42
C GLU A 421 8.89 29.11 -17.65
N PHE A 422 7.67 29.63 -17.50
CA PHE A 422 6.45 28.88 -17.82
C PHE A 422 6.44 28.47 -19.30
N SER A 423 6.11 27.21 -19.57
CA SER A 423 5.89 26.69 -20.91
C SER A 423 4.45 26.21 -21.06
N GLU A 424 3.73 26.73 -22.06
CA GLU A 424 2.45 26.15 -22.48
C GLU A 424 2.74 25.03 -23.49
N TRP A 425 3.26 23.91 -22.96
CA TRP A 425 3.66 22.74 -23.73
C TRP A 425 2.45 21.93 -24.22
N ASP A 426 2.65 21.16 -25.29
CA ASP A 426 1.66 20.23 -25.85
C ASP A 426 2.38 19.11 -26.60
N PHE A 427 2.27 17.89 -26.08
CA PHE A 427 2.81 16.68 -26.69
C PHE A 427 1.69 15.79 -27.25
N SER A 428 0.44 16.28 -27.26
CA SER A 428 -0.73 15.48 -27.63
C SER A 428 -0.75 15.09 -29.11
N GLY A 429 -1.37 13.95 -29.39
CA GLY A 429 -1.48 13.38 -30.72
C GLY A 429 -2.38 12.16 -30.74
N SER A 430 -2.17 11.26 -31.70
CA SER A 430 -2.66 9.89 -31.54
C SER A 430 -1.86 9.15 -30.47
N ASN A 431 -2.44 8.12 -29.83
CA ASN A 431 -1.72 7.32 -28.83
C ASN A 431 -0.39 6.74 -29.36
N GLU A 432 -0.30 6.43 -30.67
CA GLU A 432 0.95 6.00 -31.29
C GLU A 432 1.99 7.13 -31.38
N GLU A 433 1.60 8.34 -31.78
CA GLU A 433 2.48 9.52 -31.80
C GLU A 433 2.92 9.94 -30.39
N GLU A 434 2.00 9.88 -29.44
CA GLU A 434 2.25 10.16 -28.03
C GLU A 434 3.23 9.15 -27.42
N ALA A 435 3.01 7.84 -27.59
CA ALA A 435 3.94 6.82 -27.12
C ALA A 435 5.34 7.00 -27.72
N ASN A 436 5.42 7.22 -29.04
CA ASN A 436 6.69 7.48 -29.74
C ASN A 436 7.39 8.74 -29.20
N THR A 437 6.63 9.78 -28.88
CA THR A 437 7.17 11.02 -28.30
C THR A 437 7.75 10.76 -26.91
N LEU A 438 7.04 10.02 -26.05
CA LEU A 438 7.48 9.71 -24.70
C LEU A 438 8.71 8.78 -24.69
N PHE A 439 8.75 7.75 -25.54
CA PHE A 439 9.97 6.94 -25.74
C PHE A 439 11.12 7.80 -26.27
N GLY A 440 10.85 8.73 -27.18
CA GLY A 440 11.85 9.65 -27.72
C GLY A 440 12.45 10.60 -26.66
N ILE A 441 11.71 10.92 -25.59
CA ILE A 441 12.27 11.67 -24.45
C ILE A 441 13.31 10.82 -23.72
N PHE A 442 13.02 9.54 -23.44
CA PHE A 442 14.02 8.64 -22.81
C PHE A 442 15.25 8.42 -23.68
N GLU A 443 15.09 8.30 -25.00
CA GLU A 443 16.21 8.23 -25.95
C GLU A 443 17.10 9.48 -25.85
N GLN A 444 16.50 10.67 -25.76
CA GLN A 444 17.25 11.93 -25.61
C GLN A 444 17.97 12.04 -24.26
N LEU A 445 17.41 11.45 -23.20
CA LEU A 445 18.05 11.34 -21.89
C LEU A 445 19.17 10.29 -21.87
N GLY A 446 19.25 9.41 -22.87
CA GLY A 446 20.15 8.26 -22.87
C GLY A 446 19.76 7.19 -21.84
N ALA A 447 18.48 7.16 -21.45
CA ALA A 447 17.92 6.20 -20.52
C ALA A 447 17.34 5.01 -21.29
N GLU A 448 17.79 3.79 -20.98
CA GLU A 448 17.31 2.59 -21.65
C GLU A 448 15.97 2.13 -21.09
N VAL A 449 15.09 1.63 -21.96
CA VAL A 449 13.72 1.27 -21.60
C VAL A 449 13.48 -0.21 -21.83
N TYR A 450 12.93 -0.89 -20.84
CA TYR A 450 12.64 -2.32 -20.85
C TYR A 450 11.15 -2.54 -20.65
N MET A 451 10.49 -3.31 -21.52
CA MET A 451 9.04 -3.50 -21.45
C MET A 451 8.66 -4.98 -21.47
N ALA A 452 7.84 -5.39 -20.51
CA ALA A 452 7.05 -6.61 -20.57
C ALA A 452 5.61 -6.29 -20.98
N VAL A 453 5.00 -7.15 -21.79
CA VAL A 453 3.60 -7.02 -22.22
C VAL A 453 2.82 -8.24 -21.78
N HIS A 454 1.72 -8.01 -21.09
CA HIS A 454 0.78 -9.02 -20.62
C HIS A 454 -0.53 -8.86 -21.36
N GLU A 455 -0.89 -9.87 -22.16
CA GLU A 455 -2.19 -9.93 -22.84
C GLU A 455 -3.00 -11.15 -22.37
N ASP A 456 -2.50 -11.87 -21.37
CA ASP A 456 -3.02 -13.17 -20.95
C ASP A 456 -4.47 -13.09 -20.45
N LEU A 457 -4.85 -11.98 -19.82
CA LEU A 457 -6.17 -11.79 -19.22
C LEU A 457 -7.22 -11.15 -20.15
N GLY A 458 -6.85 -10.72 -21.36
CA GLY A 458 -7.80 -10.23 -22.37
C GLY A 458 -7.82 -8.70 -22.58
N ALA A 459 -7.11 -7.93 -21.75
CA ALA A 459 -6.75 -6.55 -22.02
C ALA A 459 -5.22 -6.42 -22.09
N PRO A 460 -4.67 -5.54 -22.94
CA PRO A 460 -3.24 -5.28 -22.98
C PRO A 460 -2.80 -4.53 -21.74
N VAL A 461 -1.80 -5.07 -21.06
CA VAL A 461 -1.09 -4.43 -19.95
C VAL A 461 0.39 -4.39 -20.30
N CYS A 462 1.05 -3.27 -19.99
CA CYS A 462 2.50 -3.16 -20.10
C CYS A 462 3.11 -2.88 -18.73
N ARG A 463 4.31 -3.42 -18.51
CA ARG A 463 5.20 -3.09 -17.40
C ARG A 463 6.50 -2.56 -17.98
N ILE A 464 6.80 -1.30 -17.74
CA ILE A 464 7.98 -0.59 -18.25
C ILE A 464 8.92 -0.29 -17.09
N LEU A 465 10.19 -0.65 -17.25
CA LEU A 465 11.28 -0.34 -16.34
C LEU A 465 12.26 0.58 -17.07
N VAL A 466 12.69 1.64 -16.40
CA VAL A 466 13.75 2.54 -16.85
C VAL A 466 14.82 2.57 -15.76
N PRO A 467 15.79 1.63 -15.78
CA PRO A 467 16.85 1.55 -14.77
C PRO A 467 17.57 2.88 -14.55
N GLY A 468 17.75 3.24 -13.28
CA GLY A 468 18.34 4.51 -12.85
C GLY A 468 17.38 5.71 -12.93
N TYR A 469 16.11 5.49 -13.23
CA TYR A 469 15.11 6.55 -13.41
C TYR A 469 13.76 6.20 -12.77
N SER A 470 13.26 4.97 -12.93
CA SER A 470 11.91 4.57 -12.48
C SER A 470 11.89 3.74 -11.18
N GLU A 471 13.02 3.54 -10.51
CA GLU A 471 13.06 2.97 -9.17
C GLU A 471 12.37 3.89 -8.16
N VAL A 472 11.70 3.28 -7.19
CA VAL A 472 11.08 3.92 -6.03
C VAL A 472 12.03 3.87 -4.84
N TYR A 473 12.62 2.71 -4.60
CA TYR A 473 13.58 2.47 -3.51
C TYR A 473 15.03 2.57 -3.99
N PRO A 474 15.95 2.90 -3.08
CA PRO A 474 17.38 2.88 -3.36
C PRO A 474 17.87 1.45 -3.68
N ILE A 475 18.91 1.35 -4.51
CA ILE A 475 19.46 0.06 -4.96
C ILE A 475 20.06 -0.76 -3.80
N GLU A 476 20.51 -0.07 -2.76
CA GLU A 476 21.07 -0.62 -1.54
C GLU A 476 20.08 -1.53 -0.81
N ASP A 477 18.77 -1.32 -0.98
CA ASP A 477 17.73 -2.13 -0.36
C ASP A 477 17.76 -3.57 -0.87
N LEU A 478 18.29 -3.84 -2.08
CA LEU A 478 18.52 -5.21 -2.54
C LEU A 478 19.48 -6.00 -1.63
N ILE A 479 20.31 -5.32 -0.85
CA ILE A 479 21.27 -5.95 0.05
C ILE A 479 20.83 -5.79 1.50
N TRP A 480 20.42 -4.59 1.91
CA TRP A 480 20.24 -4.23 3.31
C TRP A 480 18.79 -4.25 3.78
N ASP A 481 17.82 -4.07 2.88
CA ASP A 481 16.38 -4.02 3.23
C ASP A 481 15.50 -4.89 2.33
N ASN A 482 16.05 -6.01 1.87
CA ASN A 482 15.44 -6.82 0.83
C ASN A 482 14.17 -7.55 1.33
N THR A 483 13.12 -7.60 0.52
CA THR A 483 11.90 -8.39 0.81
C THR A 483 12.16 -9.89 1.05
N ASN A 484 13.29 -10.42 0.56
CA ASN A 484 13.65 -11.82 0.76
C ASN A 484 14.26 -12.13 2.14
N LYS A 485 14.47 -11.13 3.01
CA LYS A 485 14.78 -11.37 4.44
C LYS A 485 13.76 -12.28 5.11
N ALA A 486 12.53 -12.30 4.59
CA ALA A 486 11.48 -13.21 5.01
C ALA A 486 11.89 -14.70 4.95
N LEU A 487 12.81 -15.08 4.06
CA LEU A 487 13.29 -16.46 3.90
C LEU A 487 14.00 -16.96 5.16
N ASP A 488 14.71 -16.08 5.87
CA ASP A 488 15.40 -16.44 7.10
C ASP A 488 14.42 -16.73 8.25
N TYR A 489 13.26 -16.06 8.29
CA TYR A 489 12.40 -16.09 9.48
C TYR A 489 11.10 -16.86 9.32
N ARG A 490 10.56 -16.95 8.10
CA ARG A 490 9.18 -17.43 7.86
C ARG A 490 8.91 -18.83 8.38
N GLU A 491 9.78 -19.79 8.09
CA GLU A 491 9.55 -21.18 8.47
C GLU A 491 9.54 -21.35 10.00
N ASP A 492 10.50 -20.73 10.69
CA ASP A 492 10.61 -20.80 12.14
C ASP A 492 9.44 -20.08 12.83
N ILE A 493 9.07 -18.89 12.36
CA ILE A 493 7.96 -18.13 12.95
C ILE A 493 6.63 -18.86 12.74
N LEU A 494 6.35 -19.40 11.56
CA LEU A 494 5.15 -20.20 11.33
C LEU A 494 5.15 -21.53 12.09
N ASN A 495 6.32 -22.04 12.50
CA ASN A 495 6.45 -23.25 13.31
C ASN A 495 6.82 -22.97 14.77
N LEU A 496 6.67 -21.74 15.26
CA LEU A 496 7.17 -21.26 16.57
C LEU A 496 6.89 -22.23 17.73
N HIS A 497 5.69 -22.81 17.77
CA HIS A 497 5.25 -23.74 18.82
C HIS A 497 5.94 -25.12 18.78
N ARG A 498 6.57 -25.47 17.67
CA ARG A 498 7.25 -26.74 17.42
C ARG A 498 8.77 -26.64 17.61
N LEU A 499 9.29 -25.41 17.68
CA LEU A 499 10.72 -25.16 17.88
C LEU A 499 11.16 -25.60 19.27
N ASP A 500 12.30 -26.29 19.30
CA ASP A 500 13.02 -26.57 20.55
C ASP A 500 13.81 -25.34 21.03
N ASN A 501 14.46 -25.46 22.19
CA ASN A 501 15.15 -24.32 22.81
C ASN A 501 16.39 -23.86 22.02
N ASP A 502 17.04 -24.77 21.28
CA ASP A 502 18.20 -24.42 20.47
C ASP A 502 17.72 -23.63 19.24
N GLN A 503 16.68 -24.11 18.56
CA GLN A 503 16.07 -23.41 17.42
C GLN A 503 15.46 -22.05 17.81
N LEU A 504 14.84 -21.94 18.99
CA LEU A 504 14.36 -20.65 19.50
C LEU A 504 15.50 -19.68 19.81
N THR A 505 16.62 -20.20 20.32
CA THR A 505 17.82 -19.40 20.56
C THR A 505 18.36 -18.87 19.23
N ASP A 506 18.48 -19.73 18.22
CA ASP A 506 18.95 -19.34 16.88
C ASP A 506 18.00 -18.31 16.22
N LEU A 507 16.68 -18.43 16.43
CA LEU A 507 15.71 -17.47 15.91
C LEU A 507 15.87 -16.09 16.55
N VAL A 508 15.93 -16.03 17.88
CA VAL A 508 16.00 -14.73 18.58
C VAL A 508 17.35 -14.05 18.36
N GLU A 509 18.45 -14.80 18.34
CA GLU A 509 19.78 -14.26 18.04
C GLU A 509 19.82 -13.63 16.64
N ARG A 510 19.22 -14.27 15.62
CA ARG A 510 19.10 -13.68 14.28
C ARG A 510 18.21 -12.44 14.23
N LEU A 511 17.19 -12.34 15.08
CA LEU A 511 16.35 -11.14 15.19
C LEU A 511 17.09 -9.99 15.89
N GLU A 512 18.00 -10.28 16.82
CA GLU A 512 18.84 -9.26 17.47
C GLU A 512 19.97 -8.78 16.55
N GLU A 513 20.61 -9.69 15.82
CA GLU A 513 21.72 -9.39 14.92
C GLU A 513 21.30 -8.62 13.67
N SER A 514 20.03 -8.74 13.25
CA SER A 514 19.52 -8.09 12.03
C SER A 514 19.39 -6.57 12.14
N GLN A 515 19.39 -6.01 13.36
CA GLN A 515 19.21 -4.57 13.62
C GLN A 515 17.93 -3.97 13.00
N MET A 516 16.94 -4.81 12.72
CA MET A 516 15.63 -4.37 12.25
C MET A 516 14.90 -3.55 13.31
N ASP A 517 14.00 -2.68 12.88
CA ASP A 517 13.14 -1.96 13.82
C ASP A 517 12.25 -2.95 14.57
N ASP A 518 12.34 -2.90 15.90
CA ASP A 518 11.59 -3.71 16.84
C ASP A 518 10.07 -3.52 16.75
N HIS A 519 9.64 -2.38 16.20
CA HIS A 519 8.24 -2.09 15.92
C HIS A 519 7.75 -2.62 14.56
N THR A 520 8.61 -3.25 13.77
CA THR A 520 8.20 -3.88 12.50
C THR A 520 7.21 -5.02 12.78
N ASP A 521 6.10 -5.01 12.06
CA ASP A 521 5.11 -6.08 12.12
C ASP A 521 5.64 -7.39 11.55
N ILE A 522 5.32 -8.51 12.21
CA ILE A 522 5.67 -9.84 11.74
C ILE A 522 5.02 -10.13 10.38
N ILE A 523 3.81 -9.60 10.09
CA ILE A 523 3.16 -9.70 8.78
C ILE A 523 4.12 -9.28 7.67
N THR A 524 4.70 -8.07 7.79
CA THR A 524 5.63 -7.48 6.84
C THR A 524 6.93 -8.26 6.77
N LEU A 525 7.46 -8.70 7.92
CA LEU A 525 8.72 -9.46 7.96
C LEU A 525 8.64 -10.78 7.18
N ILE A 526 7.57 -11.55 7.35
CA ILE A 526 7.48 -12.90 6.78
C ILE A 526 6.57 -13.02 5.55
N GLY A 527 5.86 -11.97 5.16
CA GLY A 527 4.95 -11.98 4.01
C GLY A 527 3.75 -12.91 4.20
N ILE A 528 3.13 -12.88 5.39
CA ILE A 528 1.97 -13.70 5.77
C ILE A 528 0.87 -12.84 6.38
N GLU A 529 -0.33 -12.92 5.82
CA GLU A 529 -1.48 -12.11 6.20
C GLU A 529 -2.27 -12.74 7.36
N PHE A 530 -2.28 -12.05 8.51
CA PHE A 530 -3.06 -12.43 9.68
C PHE A 530 -4.28 -11.52 9.87
N ASP A 531 -5.27 -11.97 10.64
CA ASP A 531 -6.39 -11.09 11.01
C ASP A 531 -5.90 -10.02 12.01
N GLU A 532 -6.04 -8.74 11.62
CA GLU A 532 -5.64 -7.54 12.38
C GLU A 532 -6.23 -7.47 13.80
N ASN A 533 -7.30 -8.24 14.08
CA ASN A 533 -7.92 -8.32 15.41
C ASN A 533 -7.35 -9.45 16.28
N THR A 534 -6.39 -10.21 15.78
CA THR A 534 -5.72 -11.30 16.50
C THR A 534 -4.35 -10.85 16.99
N VAL A 535 -3.79 -11.58 17.97
CA VAL A 535 -2.43 -11.30 18.45
C VAL A 535 -1.41 -11.44 17.32
N TRP A 536 -1.57 -12.45 16.45
CA TRP A 536 -0.71 -12.58 15.26
C TRP A 536 -0.77 -11.35 14.34
N GLY A 537 -1.95 -10.73 14.18
CA GLY A 537 -2.12 -9.56 13.34
C GLY A 537 -1.62 -8.24 13.92
N GLN A 538 -1.19 -8.23 15.18
CA GLN A 538 -0.62 -7.07 15.87
C GLN A 538 0.78 -7.39 16.43
N LEU A 539 1.35 -8.53 16.04
CA LEU A 539 2.62 -9.03 16.58
C LEU A 539 3.77 -8.27 15.91
N THR A 540 4.62 -7.66 16.73
CA THR A 540 5.86 -7.01 16.28
C THR A 540 7.08 -7.90 16.56
N ILE A 541 8.23 -7.55 15.96
CA ILE A 541 9.51 -8.19 16.28
C ILE A 541 9.81 -8.13 17.78
N LEU A 542 9.59 -6.98 18.43
CA LEU A 542 9.77 -6.84 19.87
C LEU A 542 8.94 -7.84 20.67
N GLU A 543 7.66 -7.93 20.35
CA GLU A 543 6.76 -8.83 21.06
C GLU A 543 7.14 -10.30 20.82
N LEU A 544 7.56 -10.66 19.60
CA LEU A 544 8.05 -12.00 19.32
C LEU A 544 9.29 -12.34 20.15
N LYS A 545 10.29 -11.45 20.20
CA LYS A 545 11.50 -11.64 21.01
C LYS A 545 11.14 -11.83 22.49
N LEU A 546 10.25 -10.99 23.03
CA LEU A 546 9.72 -11.11 24.39
C LEU A 546 9.12 -12.49 24.67
N LEU A 547 8.24 -12.96 23.79
CA LEU A 547 7.59 -14.27 23.94
C LEU A 547 8.59 -15.43 23.83
N VAL A 548 9.60 -15.31 22.97
CA VAL A 548 10.69 -16.29 22.87
C VAL A 548 11.55 -16.30 24.15
N TYR A 549 11.89 -15.15 24.70
CA TYR A 549 12.65 -15.06 25.96
C TYR A 549 11.92 -15.65 27.16
N LEU A 550 10.62 -15.40 27.27
CA LEU A 550 9.77 -16.06 28.27
C LEU A 550 9.81 -17.59 28.09
N ALA A 551 9.66 -18.08 26.85
CA ALA A 551 9.71 -19.52 26.57
C ALA A 551 11.09 -20.17 26.87
N LEU A 552 12.18 -19.41 26.74
CA LEU A 552 13.55 -19.85 27.04
C LEU A 552 13.91 -19.71 28.53
N GLY A 553 13.08 -19.03 29.34
CA GLY A 553 13.41 -18.68 30.72
C GLY A 553 14.52 -17.64 30.85
N ARG A 554 14.73 -16.83 29.80
CA ARG A 554 15.69 -15.71 29.76
C ARG A 554 15.02 -14.46 30.34
N HIS A 555 14.89 -14.44 31.67
CA HIS A 555 14.04 -13.47 32.38
C HIS A 555 14.57 -12.04 32.35
N GLU A 556 15.89 -11.84 32.34
CA GLU A 556 16.48 -10.50 32.24
C GLU A 556 16.15 -9.85 30.89
N GLU A 557 16.37 -10.57 29.79
CA GLU A 557 16.07 -10.12 28.44
C GLU A 557 14.56 -9.94 28.22
N ALA A 558 13.73 -10.84 28.77
CA ALA A 558 12.28 -10.67 28.77
C ALA A 558 11.85 -9.39 29.53
N LEU A 559 12.50 -9.06 30.65
CA LEU A 559 12.18 -7.85 31.41
C LEU A 559 12.49 -6.58 30.60
N ASP A 560 13.64 -6.55 29.93
CA ASP A 560 14.02 -5.43 29.07
C ASP A 560 13.02 -5.25 27.91
N CYS A 561 12.66 -6.34 27.22
CA CYS A 561 11.68 -6.28 26.13
C CYS A 561 10.29 -5.84 26.61
N VAL A 562 9.79 -6.33 27.75
CA VAL A 562 8.46 -5.93 28.25
C VAL A 562 8.42 -4.48 28.69
N GLN A 563 9.51 -3.97 29.28
CA GLN A 563 9.62 -2.56 29.63
C GLN A 563 9.60 -1.66 28.40
N MET A 564 10.29 -2.08 27.32
CA MET A 564 10.25 -1.36 26.04
C MET A 564 8.86 -1.43 25.41
N PHE A 565 8.23 -2.61 25.40
CA PHE A 565 6.87 -2.79 24.89
C PHE A 565 5.88 -1.86 25.59
N LEU A 566 5.96 -1.72 26.92
CA LEU A 566 5.05 -0.87 27.69
C LEU A 566 5.25 0.64 27.47
N GLN A 567 6.39 1.08 26.94
CA GLN A 567 6.64 2.49 26.60
C GLN A 567 5.91 2.90 25.32
N TYR A 568 5.88 2.01 24.32
CA TYR A 568 5.31 2.26 23.00
C TYR A 568 4.52 1.03 22.55
N ASN A 569 3.23 1.05 22.86
CA ASN A 569 2.30 0.00 22.42
C ASN A 569 0.90 0.58 22.18
N ASP A 570 0.37 0.30 20.99
CA ASP A 570 -0.98 0.64 20.54
C ASP A 570 -1.91 -0.59 20.49
N ASN A 571 -1.44 -1.76 20.93
CA ASN A 571 -2.21 -2.99 21.05
C ASN A 571 -3.37 -2.85 22.07
N THR A 572 -4.23 -3.86 22.12
CA THR A 572 -5.41 -3.91 22.97
C THR A 572 -5.10 -3.70 24.46
N VAL A 573 -6.08 -3.12 25.18
CA VAL A 573 -5.99 -2.92 26.64
C VAL A 573 -5.73 -4.24 27.38
N GLU A 574 -6.34 -5.34 26.92
CA GLU A 574 -6.15 -6.67 27.51
C GLU A 574 -4.70 -7.14 27.36
N ARG A 575 -4.09 -6.97 26.18
CA ARG A 575 -2.69 -7.30 25.93
C ARG A 575 -1.74 -6.42 26.77
N GLY A 576 -2.05 -5.13 26.89
CA GLY A 576 -1.31 -4.21 27.75
C GLY A 576 -1.36 -4.62 29.23
N LEU A 577 -2.52 -5.04 29.75
CA LEU A 577 -2.65 -5.54 31.12
C LEU A 577 -1.88 -6.83 31.36
N PHE A 578 -1.86 -7.73 30.38
CA PHE A 578 -1.03 -8.94 30.43
C PHE A 578 0.45 -8.57 30.59
N TYR A 579 0.99 -7.68 29.76
CA TYR A 579 2.40 -7.31 29.84
C TYR A 579 2.77 -6.44 31.06
N GLN A 580 1.85 -5.62 31.57
CA GLN A 580 2.04 -4.96 32.88
C GLN A 580 2.22 -5.98 34.01
N ALA A 581 1.43 -7.06 33.98
CA ALA A 581 1.54 -8.13 34.96
C ALA A 581 2.81 -8.98 34.75
N VAL A 582 3.19 -9.27 33.49
CA VAL A 582 4.47 -9.93 33.17
C VAL A 582 5.65 -9.12 33.72
N ASN A 583 5.69 -7.80 33.48
CA ASN A 583 6.73 -6.92 34.03
C ASN A 583 6.83 -7.06 35.55
N ALA A 584 5.71 -6.94 36.26
CA ALA A 584 5.70 -7.01 37.72
C ALA A 584 6.13 -8.40 38.27
N VAL A 585 5.79 -9.49 37.56
CA VAL A 585 6.20 -10.83 37.98
C VAL A 585 7.68 -11.08 37.69
N LEU A 586 8.20 -10.63 36.55
CA LEU A 586 9.63 -10.71 36.22
C LEU A 586 10.49 -9.89 37.20
N GLU A 587 10.05 -8.68 37.58
CA GLU A 587 10.71 -7.87 38.62
C GLU A 587 10.82 -8.62 39.96
N ILE A 588 9.79 -9.41 40.32
CA ILE A 588 9.82 -10.23 41.54
C ILE A 588 10.73 -11.44 41.37
N GLU A 589 10.65 -12.14 40.24
CA GLU A 589 11.42 -13.36 39.98
C GLU A 589 12.94 -13.09 39.94
N LEU A 590 13.33 -11.89 39.51
CA LEU A 590 14.72 -11.44 39.45
C LEU A 590 15.22 -10.78 40.76
N ASP A 591 14.35 -10.59 41.75
CA ASP A 591 14.71 -9.98 43.05
C ASP A 591 14.74 -11.03 44.18
N ASP A 592 15.95 -11.32 44.68
CA ASP A 592 16.19 -12.27 45.78
C ASP A 592 15.46 -11.91 47.09
N GLU A 593 14.98 -10.68 47.27
CA GLU A 593 14.24 -10.23 48.47
C GLU A 593 12.71 -10.38 48.35
N LEU A 594 12.18 -10.66 47.14
CA LEU A 594 10.75 -10.72 46.87
C LEU A 594 10.28 -12.16 46.67
N ALA A 595 9.02 -12.43 46.99
CA ALA A 595 8.39 -13.74 46.78
C ALA A 595 7.02 -13.57 46.13
N LEU A 596 6.83 -14.17 44.94
CA LEU A 596 5.61 -14.01 44.15
C LEU A 596 4.32 -14.33 44.94
N ASP A 597 4.35 -15.36 45.79
CA ASP A 597 3.22 -15.78 46.62
C ASP A 597 2.69 -14.66 47.55
N ASP A 598 3.54 -13.72 47.97
CA ASP A 598 3.15 -12.60 48.83
C ASP A 598 2.32 -11.55 48.06
N TYR A 599 2.53 -11.44 46.75
CA TYR A 599 1.90 -10.44 45.88
C TYR A 599 0.73 -11.02 45.07
N LEU A 600 0.76 -12.32 44.78
CA LEU A 600 -0.21 -13.01 43.94
C LEU A 600 -1.69 -12.75 44.31
N PRO A 601 -2.10 -12.71 45.61
CA PRO A 601 -3.48 -12.38 45.97
C PRO A 601 -3.94 -10.98 45.52
N ASN A 602 -3.04 -10.00 45.50
CA ASN A 602 -3.35 -8.64 45.07
C ASN A 602 -3.21 -8.47 43.56
N PHE A 603 -2.24 -9.14 42.92
CA PHE A 603 -2.16 -9.19 41.47
C PHE A 603 -3.41 -9.81 40.85
N LYS A 604 -3.93 -10.92 41.42
CA LYS A 604 -5.22 -11.50 40.98
C LYS A 604 -6.40 -10.56 41.13
N ARG A 605 -6.39 -9.66 42.13
CA ARG A 605 -7.41 -8.62 42.29
C ARG A 605 -7.28 -7.49 41.28
N MET A 606 -6.05 -7.15 40.89
CA MET A 606 -5.74 -6.06 39.97
C MET A 606 -5.96 -6.49 38.51
N PHE A 607 -5.29 -7.58 38.11
CA PHE A 607 -5.22 -8.03 36.71
C PHE A 607 -6.22 -9.15 36.37
N GLY A 608 -6.87 -9.73 37.39
CA GLY A 608 -7.79 -10.86 37.23
C GLY A 608 -7.12 -12.23 37.37
N GLU A 609 -7.91 -13.24 37.72
CA GLU A 609 -7.38 -14.60 37.94
C GLU A 609 -6.84 -15.24 36.66
N ALA A 610 -7.59 -15.14 35.55
CA ALA A 610 -7.20 -15.73 34.27
C ALA A 610 -5.90 -15.12 33.71
N THR A 611 -5.78 -13.79 33.75
CA THR A 611 -4.56 -13.09 33.34
C THR A 611 -3.36 -13.54 34.16
N MET A 612 -3.49 -13.59 35.49
CA MET A 612 -2.39 -14.00 36.34
C MET A 612 -2.01 -15.47 36.18
N GLU A 613 -2.96 -16.36 35.88
CA GLU A 613 -2.65 -17.75 35.54
C GLU A 613 -1.79 -17.83 34.26
N ALA A 614 -2.15 -17.06 33.22
CA ALA A 614 -1.36 -16.98 31.99
C ALA A 614 0.02 -16.34 32.22
N VAL A 615 0.10 -15.28 33.02
CA VAL A 615 1.36 -14.57 33.33
C VAL A 615 2.32 -15.47 34.08
N VAL A 616 1.88 -16.07 35.19
CA VAL A 616 2.73 -16.98 35.98
C VAL A 616 3.17 -18.16 35.14
N GLY A 617 2.26 -18.74 34.36
CA GLY A 617 2.59 -19.82 33.44
C GLY A 617 3.56 -19.41 32.33
N SER A 618 3.53 -18.15 31.89
CA SER A 618 4.46 -17.64 30.88
C SER A 618 5.87 -17.43 31.45
N VAL A 619 5.97 -16.93 32.68
CA VAL A 619 7.25 -16.70 33.35
C VAL A 619 7.91 -18.02 33.80
N ASP A 620 7.12 -19.00 34.28
CA ASP A 620 7.64 -20.32 34.68
C ASP A 620 7.87 -21.28 33.50
N GLY A 621 7.46 -20.88 32.29
CA GLY A 621 7.64 -21.63 31.04
C GLY A 621 6.58 -22.71 30.76
N SER A 622 5.56 -22.87 31.62
CA SER A 622 4.48 -23.84 31.39
C SER A 622 3.46 -23.41 30.33
N VAL A 623 3.37 -22.12 30.04
CA VAL A 623 2.56 -21.52 28.95
C VAL A 623 3.51 -20.81 27.99
N ARG A 624 3.74 -21.39 26.82
CA ARG A 624 4.56 -20.76 25.78
C ARG A 624 3.70 -19.91 24.85
N PHE A 625 4.23 -18.77 24.41
CA PHE A 625 3.66 -17.93 23.35
C PHE A 625 2.21 -17.50 23.59
N HIS A 626 1.90 -17.04 24.81
CA HIS A 626 0.53 -16.70 25.20
C HIS A 626 -0.18 -15.81 24.17
N GLY A 627 -1.35 -16.24 23.71
CA GLY A 627 -2.17 -15.52 22.72
C GLY A 627 -1.89 -15.88 21.26
N LEU A 628 -0.76 -16.52 20.94
CA LEU A 628 -0.47 -17.01 19.60
C LEU A 628 -1.05 -18.41 19.42
N THR A 629 -1.85 -18.61 18.38
CA THR A 629 -2.32 -19.95 17.99
C THR A 629 -1.24 -20.68 17.18
N PRO A 630 -1.11 -22.02 17.28
CA PRO A 630 -0.22 -22.77 16.41
C PRO A 630 -0.58 -22.62 14.93
N THR A 631 0.44 -22.45 14.08
CA THR A 631 0.34 -22.33 12.62
C THR A 631 1.37 -23.27 11.97
N ASN A 632 1.56 -23.19 10.64
CA ASN A 632 2.57 -23.95 9.89
C ASN A 632 2.72 -23.43 8.45
N MET A 633 3.66 -24.01 7.70
CA MET A 633 3.91 -23.73 6.28
C MET A 633 2.76 -24.13 5.34
N GLN A 634 1.81 -24.96 5.79
CA GLN A 634 0.58 -25.27 5.05
C GLN A 634 -0.51 -24.21 5.26
N LEU A 635 -0.20 -23.15 6.03
CA LEU A 635 -1.02 -21.96 6.24
C LEU A 635 -2.36 -22.28 6.90
N GLU A 636 -2.43 -23.37 7.67
CA GLU A 636 -3.65 -23.82 8.35
C GLU A 636 -4.11 -22.78 9.38
N GLY A 637 -5.39 -22.40 9.32
CA GLY A 637 -5.98 -21.39 10.21
C GLY A 637 -5.67 -19.93 9.83
N LEU A 638 -4.96 -19.70 8.73
CA LEU A 638 -4.63 -18.36 8.22
C LEU A 638 -5.62 -17.93 7.14
N ASP A 639 -6.91 -17.83 7.50
CA ASP A 639 -8.02 -17.60 6.56
C ASP A 639 -7.81 -16.37 5.66
N ARG A 640 -7.22 -15.28 6.20
CA ARG A 640 -6.94 -14.06 5.44
C ARG A 640 -5.91 -14.32 4.33
N HIS A 641 -4.78 -14.95 4.66
CA HIS A 641 -3.75 -15.33 3.69
C HIS A 641 -4.25 -16.37 2.69
N GLN A 642 -5.03 -17.36 3.14
CA GLN A 642 -5.60 -18.37 2.26
C GLN A 642 -6.53 -17.75 1.20
N ARG A 643 -7.34 -16.75 1.55
CA ARG A 643 -8.19 -16.03 0.57
C ARG A 643 -7.38 -15.32 -0.50
N LEU A 644 -6.22 -14.75 -0.14
CA LEU A 644 -5.29 -14.15 -1.10
C LEU A 644 -4.74 -15.19 -2.07
N ILE A 645 -4.29 -16.33 -1.55
CA ILE A 645 -3.77 -17.43 -2.36
C ILE A 645 -4.86 -18.01 -3.27
N GLU A 646 -6.10 -18.15 -2.78
CA GLU A 646 -7.21 -18.60 -3.62
C GLU A 646 -7.54 -17.59 -4.74
N SER A 647 -7.38 -16.28 -4.50
CA SER A 647 -7.42 -15.27 -5.55
C SER A 647 -6.28 -15.48 -6.56
N TYR A 648 -5.04 -15.70 -6.09
CA TYR A 648 -3.88 -15.96 -6.96
C TYR A 648 -4.05 -17.24 -7.79
N LYS A 649 -4.62 -18.31 -7.21
CA LYS A 649 -4.87 -19.58 -7.90
C LYS A 649 -5.83 -19.43 -9.09
N LYS A 650 -6.81 -18.51 -9.01
CA LYS A 650 -7.68 -18.20 -10.16
C LYS A 650 -6.85 -17.64 -11.33
N LEU A 651 -5.99 -16.67 -11.02
CA LEU A 651 -5.09 -16.03 -11.98
C LEU A 651 -4.08 -17.02 -12.58
N HIS A 652 -3.40 -17.78 -11.71
CA HIS A 652 -2.45 -18.82 -12.10
C HIS A 652 -3.09 -19.87 -13.01
N ALA A 653 -4.28 -20.35 -12.67
CA ALA A 653 -5.02 -21.31 -13.48
C ALA A 653 -5.43 -20.74 -14.86
N ALA A 654 -5.82 -19.47 -14.93
CA ALA A 654 -6.15 -18.80 -16.20
C ALA A 654 -4.92 -18.71 -17.12
N ARG A 655 -3.76 -18.36 -16.56
CA ARG A 655 -2.48 -18.34 -17.29
C ARG A 655 -2.05 -19.71 -17.77
N ALA A 656 -2.11 -20.73 -16.92
CA ALA A 656 -1.80 -22.11 -17.28
C ALA A 656 -2.69 -22.59 -18.45
N ALA A 657 -3.99 -22.32 -18.38
CA ALA A 657 -4.94 -22.66 -19.44
C ALA A 657 -4.59 -21.98 -20.77
N LYS A 658 -4.24 -20.69 -20.74
CA LYS A 658 -3.86 -19.94 -21.94
C LYS A 658 -2.52 -20.39 -22.53
N ALA A 659 -1.55 -20.76 -21.68
CA ALA A 659 -0.26 -21.30 -22.09
C ALA A 659 -0.34 -22.77 -22.58
N GLY A 660 -1.49 -23.44 -22.41
CA GLY A 660 -1.63 -24.86 -22.75
C GLY A 660 -0.94 -25.81 -21.78
N ILE A 661 -0.62 -25.33 -20.58
CA ILE A 661 -0.06 -26.12 -19.48
C ILE A 661 -1.24 -26.88 -18.86
N ALA A 662 -1.34 -28.18 -19.12
CA ALA A 662 -2.43 -29.01 -18.63
C ALA A 662 -2.43 -29.06 -17.10
N ARG A 663 -3.61 -28.95 -16.48
CA ARG A 663 -3.77 -29.27 -15.05
C ARG A 663 -3.34 -30.72 -14.85
N MET A 664 -2.25 -30.95 -14.12
CA MET A 664 -1.89 -32.28 -13.62
C MET A 664 -2.89 -32.75 -12.57
#